data_AF-A0A7L7MG28-F1
#
_entry.id   AF-A0A7L7MG28-F1
#
_cell.length_a   1.000
_cell.length_b   1.000
_cell.length_c   1.000
_cell.angle_alpha   90.00
_cell.angle_beta   90.00
_cell.angle_gamma   90.00
#
_symmetry.space_group_name_H-M   'P 1'
#
loop_
_entity.id
_entity.type
_entity.pdbx_description
1 polymer ?
#
loop_
_entity_poly.entity_id
_entity_poly.type
_entity_poly.pdbx_seq_one_letter_code
_entity_poly.pdbx_strand_id
1 'polypeptide(L)'
;MRTRIRRPAAALAAALALALLPGATAAGDSPGRPPGTAGTGSGASPDTAAGAEPADSASYIAEGLRENPVWISDQIPRDVPRSAARLFERAAERTGVPTYVVVTAAEGPPGPAGVELLDELHERTGRDGLYVHYDKDAATGAVRVHGTADLTDAVAERAMLLADLELPYDAGPVLEFDRFTEILASGRAEERAGTAGARVAGHDTPDRLHPSVTDMENRGAVTGTLVTGLPLLVLTTTALVRRRRGTERPASRRRAVLVVLGTAGAGGAVAAGCWLLLGTVPPRPVAQPTGPEMAARVERVVEGLERSPLYVDPETAEALAPGDRARLRERIAGMDVPVLVAAVPMQDADESAGDGEVLAHSLHGRIGRDAVHVVADTASGTVDIASFGVDRAGLESYYLPAVARGLGSYGEDTDLAGTLDEVLRYIGTTPQGRPGPPLPPELPPAPADEDALPSLFAGDFWAGAMFTGPAAALLGMGLVAGALASFDRLQHRTATPGPLPYARNRPSTGLLRRTARREAALLSELLDGRAVGRGAGDEEGDAAAVRARHFHRLATELLEPSRGDGGDGGDGGDGPLELLCAAVLARAGRAVLEEDPRVAVGAAGKAGAKAPGSSAGARPQYEPCRLNPLHGPALQSLRVPTPSGSRRSARVCAACAASPATASANGPRLLLHLPLGPRGELVPHQEVPGPFTWPGSAVRPDAVAQWVQERLGDAGPSPAEPGAPAVDLHK
;
A
#
# COMPACT_ATOMS: atom_id res chain seq x y z
N MET A 1 -51.80 4.10 -32.02
CA MET A 1 -50.84 4.87 -31.19
C MET A 1 -49.51 4.15 -31.16
N ARG A 2 -48.50 4.65 -31.89
CA ARG A 2 -47.12 4.14 -31.91
C ARG A 2 -46.22 5.36 -31.67
N THR A 3 -45.46 5.36 -30.58
CA THR A 3 -44.53 6.44 -30.23
C THR A 3 -43.16 6.16 -30.85
N ARG A 4 -42.68 7.11 -31.68
CA ARG A 4 -41.30 7.20 -32.17
C ARG A 4 -40.52 8.11 -31.22
N ILE A 5 -39.45 7.60 -30.62
CA ILE A 5 -38.47 8.39 -29.86
C ILE A 5 -37.35 8.79 -30.83
N ARG A 6 -37.19 10.11 -31.03
CA ARG A 6 -36.04 10.74 -31.70
C ARG A 6 -34.91 10.93 -30.68
N ARG A 7 -33.67 10.62 -31.09
CA ARG A 7 -32.43 10.88 -30.34
C ARG A 7 -32.05 12.36 -30.42
N PRO A 8 -31.41 12.96 -29.39
CA PRO A 8 -30.57 14.13 -29.58
C PRO A 8 -29.09 13.71 -29.59
N ALA A 9 -28.46 13.85 -30.77
CA ALA A 9 -27.02 13.90 -30.93
C ALA A 9 -26.65 15.39 -31.06
N ALA A 10 -26.25 16.03 -29.95
CA ALA A 10 -25.77 17.42 -29.99
C ALA A 10 -24.82 17.81 -28.84
N ALA A 11 -24.55 16.94 -27.85
CA ALA A 11 -23.73 17.30 -26.70
C ALA A 11 -22.23 16.93 -26.82
N LEU A 12 -21.81 16.23 -27.88
CA LEU A 12 -20.44 15.70 -27.98
C LEU A 12 -19.47 16.55 -28.84
N ALA A 13 -19.93 17.67 -29.41
CA ALA A 13 -19.12 18.49 -30.32
C ALA A 13 -18.49 19.74 -29.66
N ALA A 14 -18.90 20.10 -28.44
CA ALA A 14 -18.41 21.30 -27.76
C ALA A 14 -17.09 21.09 -26.97
N ALA A 15 -16.72 19.84 -26.66
CA ALA A 15 -15.56 19.53 -25.83
C ALA A 15 -14.23 19.42 -26.61
N LEU A 16 -14.24 19.48 -27.95
CA LEU A 16 -13.04 19.26 -28.77
C LEU A 16 -12.47 20.52 -29.44
N ALA A 17 -13.05 21.70 -29.19
CA ALA A 17 -12.66 22.95 -29.86
C ALA A 17 -11.92 23.98 -28.96
N LEU A 18 -11.62 23.64 -27.70
CA LEU A 18 -10.99 24.58 -26.75
C LEU A 18 -9.50 24.28 -26.44
N ALA A 19 -8.85 23.44 -27.23
CA ALA A 19 -7.47 22.99 -26.98
C ALA A 19 -6.40 23.55 -27.95
N LEU A 20 -6.74 24.55 -28.77
CA LEU A 20 -5.78 25.13 -29.73
C LEU A 20 -5.99 26.64 -29.87
N LEU A 21 -5.33 27.43 -29.00
CA LEU A 21 -4.99 28.84 -29.23
C LEU A 21 -3.74 29.19 -28.41
N PRO A 22 -2.65 29.69 -29.04
CA PRO A 22 -1.49 30.24 -28.34
C PRO A 22 -1.69 31.74 -28.08
N GLY A 23 -1.54 32.19 -26.83
CA GLY A 23 -1.41 33.61 -26.47
C GLY A 23 -0.02 33.82 -25.88
N ALA A 24 0.94 34.40 -26.61
CA ALA A 24 1.12 35.83 -26.85
C ALA A 24 1.62 36.57 -25.58
N THR A 25 2.95 36.64 -25.49
CA THR A 25 3.72 37.53 -24.63
C THR A 25 3.35 39.00 -24.88
N ALA A 26 2.92 39.71 -23.85
CA ALA A 26 2.79 41.16 -23.87
C ALA A 26 3.70 41.76 -22.79
N ALA A 27 4.80 42.34 -23.26
CA ALA A 27 5.55 43.35 -22.52
C ALA A 27 4.67 44.60 -22.36
N GLY A 28 4.71 45.22 -21.18
CA GLY A 28 3.93 46.40 -20.86
C GLY A 28 4.64 47.26 -19.82
N ASP A 29 5.39 48.22 -20.36
CA ASP A 29 5.95 49.44 -19.81
C ASP A 29 5.36 50.01 -18.50
N SER A 30 6.29 50.50 -17.67
CA SER A 30 6.08 51.44 -16.57
C SER A 30 5.41 52.76 -17.00
N PRO A 31 4.66 53.38 -16.08
CA PRO A 31 4.83 54.82 -15.82
C PRO A 31 5.00 55.03 -14.30
N GLY A 32 5.92 55.86 -13.82
CA GLY A 32 5.90 57.30 -14.02
C GLY A 32 5.80 57.96 -12.65
N ARG A 33 6.96 58.24 -12.06
CA ARG A 33 7.17 59.03 -10.85
C ARG A 33 6.71 60.48 -11.06
N PRO A 34 5.91 61.09 -10.16
CA PRO A 34 5.81 62.54 -10.08
C PRO A 34 6.83 63.13 -9.08
N PRO A 35 7.30 64.37 -9.28
CA PRO A 35 8.27 65.02 -8.42
C PRO A 35 7.63 65.81 -7.27
N GLY A 36 8.38 65.84 -6.17
CA GLY A 36 8.51 66.85 -5.11
C GLY A 36 7.43 67.91 -4.84
N THR A 37 7.11 68.05 -3.55
CA THR A 37 6.92 69.37 -2.93
C THR A 37 7.64 69.40 -1.59
N ALA A 38 8.70 70.20 -1.53
CA ALA A 38 9.39 70.60 -0.31
C ALA A 38 8.51 71.58 0.49
N GLY A 39 8.25 71.26 1.75
CA GLY A 39 7.66 72.15 2.73
C GLY A 39 8.70 72.53 3.78
N THR A 40 9.17 73.76 3.73
CA THR A 40 10.00 74.40 4.76
C THR A 40 9.15 74.81 5.97
N GLY A 41 9.51 74.34 7.16
CA GLY A 41 9.06 74.86 8.46
C GLY A 41 10.10 74.46 9.52
N SER A 42 11.11 75.30 9.77
CA SER A 42 11.17 76.22 10.92
C SER A 42 11.19 75.53 12.30
N GLY A 43 12.40 75.16 12.73
CA GLY A 43 12.96 75.43 14.05
C GLY A 43 12.14 75.10 15.30
N ALA A 44 12.41 73.92 15.88
CA ALA A 44 12.47 73.71 17.32
C ALA A 44 13.41 72.52 17.59
N SER A 45 14.45 72.72 18.41
CA SER A 45 15.35 71.67 18.88
C SER A 45 14.57 70.52 19.54
N PRO A 46 14.87 69.24 19.24
CA PRO A 46 14.38 68.13 20.02
C PRO A 46 15.56 67.35 20.64
N ASP A 47 16.12 67.89 21.71
CA ASP A 47 17.03 67.11 22.59
C ASP A 47 16.24 66.56 23.81
N THR A 48 14.91 66.45 23.68
CA THR A 48 14.03 66.07 24.82
C THR A 48 12.76 65.34 24.40
N ALA A 49 12.80 64.65 23.26
CA ALA A 49 11.74 63.73 22.82
C ALA A 49 12.34 62.53 22.06
N ALA A 50 13.41 61.94 22.60
CA ALA A 50 13.75 60.58 22.24
C ALA A 50 12.57 59.70 22.67
N GLY A 51 11.78 59.24 21.71
CA GLY A 51 10.65 58.33 21.97
C GLY A 51 11.18 57.17 22.81
N ALA A 52 10.65 57.04 24.02
CA ALA A 52 11.05 55.97 24.92
C ALA A 52 10.74 54.64 24.21
N GLU A 53 11.78 53.83 23.97
CA GLU A 53 11.58 52.43 23.59
C GLU A 53 10.61 51.82 24.61
N PRO A 54 9.60 51.04 24.17
CA PRO A 54 8.70 50.37 25.10
C PRO A 54 9.53 49.56 26.10
N ALA A 55 9.20 49.72 27.38
CA ALA A 55 9.99 49.15 28.46
C ALA A 55 9.97 47.61 28.47
N ASP A 56 8.88 47.02 27.95
CA ASP A 56 8.61 45.59 27.87
C ASP A 56 7.64 45.28 26.70
N SER A 57 7.56 44.00 26.34
CA SER A 57 6.75 43.46 25.24
C SER A 57 5.25 43.60 25.49
N ALA A 58 4.80 43.33 26.72
CA ALA A 58 3.40 43.47 27.12
C ALA A 58 2.89 44.92 26.93
N SER A 59 3.70 45.95 27.20
CA SER A 59 3.33 47.35 26.94
C SER A 59 3.12 47.63 25.47
N TYR A 60 4.01 47.11 24.62
CA TYR A 60 3.95 47.32 23.19
C TYR A 60 2.71 46.67 22.58
N ILE A 61 2.44 45.41 22.93
CA ILE A 61 1.25 44.67 22.50
C ILE A 61 -0.02 45.34 23.05
N ALA A 62 -0.03 45.76 24.33
CA ALA A 62 -1.17 46.44 24.93
C ALA A 62 -1.52 47.76 24.22
N GLU A 63 -0.53 48.54 23.76
CA GLU A 63 -0.78 49.74 22.96
C GLU A 63 -1.45 49.39 21.64
N GLY A 64 -0.97 48.35 20.96
CA GLY A 64 -1.64 47.80 19.78
C GLY A 64 -3.08 47.38 20.03
N LEU A 65 -3.35 46.71 21.16
CA LEU A 65 -4.69 46.28 21.56
C LEU A 65 -5.63 47.45 21.92
N ARG A 66 -5.08 48.59 22.36
CA ARG A 66 -5.89 49.79 22.59
C ARG A 66 -6.44 50.34 21.28
N GLU A 67 -5.68 50.25 20.19
CA GLU A 67 -6.09 50.70 18.86
C GLU A 67 -7.00 49.69 18.17
N ASN A 68 -6.63 48.40 18.18
CA ASN A 68 -7.35 47.33 17.49
C ASN A 68 -7.51 46.12 18.42
N PRO A 69 -8.70 45.50 18.52
CA PRO A 69 -8.91 44.36 19.42
C PRO A 69 -8.14 43.10 19.01
N VAL A 70 -7.58 43.06 17.81
CA VAL A 70 -6.77 41.94 17.30
C VAL A 70 -5.36 42.45 16.99
N TRP A 71 -4.37 41.92 17.71
CA TRP A 71 -2.95 42.13 17.46
C TRP A 71 -2.37 40.90 16.75
N ILE A 72 -1.78 41.12 15.57
CA ILE A 72 -1.05 40.09 14.82
C ILE A 72 0.36 40.61 14.58
N SER A 73 1.34 39.87 15.08
CA SER A 73 2.76 40.18 14.89
C SER A 73 3.10 40.22 13.39
N ASP A 74 3.93 41.18 12.97
CA ASP A 74 4.51 41.16 11.61
C ASP A 74 5.78 40.31 11.51
N GLN A 75 6.07 39.53 12.54
CA GLN A 75 7.09 38.49 12.53
C GLN A 75 6.59 37.18 11.91
N ILE A 76 5.28 37.02 11.68
CA ILE A 76 4.66 35.82 11.08
C ILE A 76 3.80 36.08 9.83
N PRO A 77 4.18 36.99 8.90
CA PRO A 77 3.35 37.34 7.77
C PRO A 77 3.03 36.15 6.84
N ARG A 78 3.90 35.12 6.77
CA ARG A 78 3.66 33.94 5.90
C ARG A 78 2.57 33.01 6.44
N ASP A 79 2.43 32.92 7.76
CA ASP A 79 1.45 32.03 8.40
C ASP A 79 0.14 32.77 8.69
N VAL A 80 0.25 33.93 9.34
CA VAL A 80 -0.90 34.75 9.74
C VAL A 80 -0.63 36.21 9.36
N PRO A 81 -0.93 36.63 8.11
CA PRO A 81 -0.83 38.03 7.73
C PRO A 81 -1.82 38.91 8.50
N ARG A 82 -1.47 40.17 8.73
CA ARG A 82 -2.32 41.13 9.49
C ARG A 82 -3.70 41.33 8.86
N SER A 83 -3.85 41.16 7.55
CA SER A 83 -5.13 41.16 6.84
C SER A 83 -6.09 40.06 7.29
N ALA A 84 -5.57 39.01 7.96
CA ALA A 84 -6.36 37.97 8.61
C ALA A 84 -7.09 38.46 9.87
N ALA A 85 -6.75 39.63 10.44
CA ALA A 85 -7.41 40.19 11.62
C ALA A 85 -8.95 40.20 11.50
N ARG A 86 -9.47 40.47 10.30
CA ARG A 86 -10.92 40.47 10.01
C ARG A 86 -11.59 39.11 10.17
N LEU A 87 -10.85 38.01 10.12
CA LEU A 87 -11.36 36.66 10.36
C LEU A 87 -11.52 36.45 11.87
N PHE A 88 -10.53 36.86 12.66
CA PHE A 88 -10.61 36.86 14.12
C PHE A 88 -11.74 37.78 14.62
N GLU A 89 -11.86 39.00 14.11
CA GLU A 89 -12.93 39.92 14.49
C GLU A 89 -14.32 39.32 14.26
N ARG A 90 -14.55 38.71 13.08
CA ARG A 90 -15.82 38.04 12.75
C ARG A 90 -16.09 36.83 13.65
N ALA A 91 -15.07 36.04 13.98
CA ALA A 91 -15.22 34.92 14.88
C ALA A 91 -15.51 35.37 16.32
N ALA A 92 -14.86 36.46 16.76
CA ALA A 92 -15.00 37.06 18.08
C ALA A 92 -16.42 37.59 18.34
N GLU A 93 -17.15 38.07 17.32
CA GLU A 93 -18.55 38.48 17.47
C GLU A 93 -19.46 37.38 18.07
N ARG A 94 -19.12 36.11 17.89
CA ARG A 94 -19.89 34.97 18.45
C ARG A 94 -19.75 34.79 19.95
N THR A 95 -18.68 35.33 20.57
CA THR A 95 -18.45 35.15 22.02
C THR A 95 -19.45 35.96 22.85
N GLY A 96 -20.03 37.03 22.28
CA GLY A 96 -20.97 37.91 22.98
C GLY A 96 -20.31 38.85 24.01
N VAL A 97 -18.98 38.81 24.14
CA VAL A 97 -18.20 39.68 25.05
C VAL A 97 -17.07 40.39 24.27
N PRO A 98 -16.60 41.56 24.71
CA PRO A 98 -15.38 42.17 24.14
C PRO A 98 -14.26 41.13 24.15
N THR A 99 -13.67 40.87 22.99
CA THR A 99 -12.65 39.81 22.83
C THR A 99 -11.39 40.42 22.23
N TYR A 100 -10.27 40.19 22.88
CA TYR A 100 -8.95 40.66 22.49
C TYR A 100 -8.10 39.46 22.09
N VAL A 101 -7.56 39.47 20.88
CA VAL A 101 -6.78 38.36 20.33
C VAL A 101 -5.37 38.82 20.05
N VAL A 102 -4.39 38.05 20.50
CA VAL A 102 -2.97 38.30 20.27
C VAL A 102 -2.37 37.08 19.58
N VAL A 103 -1.73 37.28 18.44
CA VAL A 103 -0.98 36.24 17.72
C VAL A 103 0.47 36.67 17.61
N THR A 104 1.38 35.94 18.27
CA THR A 104 2.82 36.27 18.36
C THR A 104 3.69 35.24 17.63
N ALA A 105 4.90 35.66 17.25
CA ALA A 105 5.96 34.79 16.74
C ALA A 105 6.74 34.04 17.81
N ALA A 106 6.87 34.66 19.00
CA ALA A 106 7.89 34.24 19.95
C ALA A 106 7.52 32.89 20.58
N GLU A 107 8.47 31.95 20.52
CA GLU A 107 8.56 30.76 21.37
C GLU A 107 8.51 31.20 22.84
N GLY A 108 7.31 31.36 23.38
CA GLY A 108 7.11 31.26 24.81
C GLY A 108 7.14 29.78 25.16
N PRO A 109 7.77 29.33 26.27
CA PRO A 109 7.55 27.97 26.72
C PRO A 109 6.03 27.74 26.85
N PRO A 110 5.44 26.74 26.16
CA PRO A 110 4.01 26.51 26.23
C PRO A 110 3.61 26.27 27.68
N GLY A 111 2.66 27.04 28.20
CA GLY A 111 2.21 26.93 29.59
C GLY A 111 2.02 28.29 30.29
N PRO A 112 2.39 28.42 31.58
CA PRO A 112 1.98 29.55 32.43
C PRO A 112 2.41 30.94 31.92
N ALA A 113 3.46 31.02 31.08
CA ALA A 113 3.93 32.28 30.52
C ALA A 113 2.91 32.97 29.60
N GLY A 114 2.18 32.22 28.76
CA GLY A 114 1.13 32.80 27.91
C GLY A 114 -0.06 33.33 28.72
N VAL A 115 -0.36 32.67 29.84
CA VAL A 115 -1.36 33.12 30.81
C VAL A 115 -0.94 34.41 31.52
N GLU A 116 0.30 34.48 31.99
CA GLU A 116 0.86 35.66 32.66
C GLU A 116 0.85 36.87 31.74
N LEU A 117 1.20 36.69 30.45
CA LEU A 117 1.09 37.73 29.44
C LEU A 117 -0.35 38.27 29.33
N LEU A 118 -1.36 37.40 29.30
CA LEU A 118 -2.75 37.85 29.18
C LEU A 118 -3.21 38.67 30.40
N ASP A 119 -2.80 38.27 31.60
CA ASP A 119 -3.08 39.02 32.83
C ASP A 119 -2.41 40.42 32.78
N GLU A 120 -1.14 40.49 32.36
CA GLU A 120 -0.43 41.77 32.17
C GLU A 120 -1.07 42.65 31.09
N LEU A 121 -1.54 42.05 29.98
CA LEU A 121 -2.22 42.78 28.93
C LEU A 121 -3.54 43.37 29.43
N HIS A 122 -4.30 42.65 30.25
CA HIS A 122 -5.51 43.19 30.90
C HIS A 122 -5.18 44.37 31.80
N GLU A 123 -4.18 44.24 32.67
CA GLU A 123 -3.76 45.31 33.58
C GLU A 123 -3.35 46.59 32.84
N ARG A 124 -2.61 46.44 31.73
CA ARG A 124 -2.11 47.57 30.94
C ARG A 124 -3.19 48.17 30.06
N THR A 125 -4.01 47.36 29.39
CA THR A 125 -5.09 47.86 28.52
C THR A 125 -6.24 48.47 29.33
N GLY A 126 -6.49 47.94 30.53
CA GLY A 126 -7.57 48.38 31.43
C GLY A 126 -8.97 48.10 30.89
N ARG A 127 -9.14 47.10 30.02
CA ARG A 127 -10.42 46.78 29.37
C ARG A 127 -10.91 45.38 29.76
N ASP A 128 -12.12 45.30 30.27
CA ASP A 128 -12.74 44.00 30.56
C ASP A 128 -13.11 43.24 29.28
N GLY A 129 -13.00 41.91 29.32
CA GLY A 129 -13.25 41.05 28.17
C GLY A 129 -12.55 39.69 28.24
N LEU A 130 -12.68 38.96 27.13
CA LEU A 130 -12.00 37.70 26.87
C LEU A 130 -10.67 37.98 26.17
N TYR A 131 -9.55 37.56 26.75
CA TYR A 131 -8.22 37.68 26.18
C TYR A 131 -7.76 36.31 25.69
N VAL A 132 -7.26 36.26 24.46
CA VAL A 132 -6.80 35.03 23.81
C VAL A 132 -5.43 35.25 23.21
N HIS A 133 -4.51 34.34 23.48
CA HIS A 133 -3.16 34.35 22.93
C HIS A 133 -2.89 33.06 22.15
N TYR A 134 -2.40 33.23 20.92
CA TYR A 134 -1.86 32.16 20.09
C TYR A 134 -0.38 32.43 19.83
N ASP A 135 0.41 31.41 20.04
CA ASP A 135 1.79 31.33 19.58
C ASP A 135 1.81 30.40 18.36
N LYS A 136 2.68 30.69 17.38
CA LYS A 136 2.79 29.93 16.13
C LYS A 136 3.07 28.45 16.40
N ASP A 137 3.93 28.16 17.38
CA ASP A 137 4.42 26.80 17.63
C ASP A 137 3.78 26.13 18.86
N ALA A 138 3.02 26.88 19.66
CA ALA A 138 2.35 26.30 20.81
C ALA A 138 1.22 25.37 20.36
N ALA A 139 1.25 24.15 20.91
CA ALA A 139 0.20 23.14 20.68
C ALA A 139 -1.17 23.56 21.23
N THR A 140 -1.28 24.62 22.04
CA THR A 140 -2.56 25.10 22.56
C THR A 140 -2.47 26.59 22.87
N GLY A 141 -3.47 27.37 22.44
CA GLY A 141 -3.59 28.78 22.82
C GLY A 141 -3.85 28.98 24.33
N ALA A 142 -3.50 30.16 24.83
CA ALA A 142 -3.84 30.60 26.19
C ALA A 142 -5.09 31.48 26.20
N VAL A 143 -5.85 31.45 27.29
CA VAL A 143 -7.09 32.23 27.42
C VAL A 143 -7.33 32.70 28.85
N ARG A 144 -7.81 33.94 28.98
CA ARG A 144 -8.19 34.58 30.25
C ARG A 144 -9.44 35.42 30.12
N VAL A 145 -10.26 35.45 31.16
CA VAL A 145 -11.54 36.15 31.22
C VAL A 145 -11.50 37.17 32.35
N HIS A 146 -11.60 38.45 32.00
CA HIS A 146 -11.55 39.54 32.98
C HIS A 146 -12.83 40.37 32.97
N GLY A 147 -13.42 40.57 34.15
CA GLY A 147 -14.52 41.54 34.35
C GLY A 147 -15.86 41.17 33.71
N THR A 148 -16.04 39.97 33.16
CA THR A 148 -17.31 39.52 32.56
C THR A 148 -18.04 38.53 33.46
N ALA A 149 -19.32 38.79 33.79
CA ALA A 149 -20.12 37.90 34.65
C ALA A 149 -20.64 36.64 33.92
N ASP A 150 -20.74 36.69 32.59
CA ASP A 150 -21.39 35.67 31.78
C ASP A 150 -20.43 34.55 31.31
N LEU A 151 -19.12 34.72 31.51
CA LEU A 151 -18.08 33.78 31.09
C LEU A 151 -17.06 33.60 32.22
N THR A 152 -16.54 32.38 32.38
CA THR A 152 -15.50 32.06 33.37
C THR A 152 -14.27 31.47 32.70
N ASP A 153 -13.09 31.60 33.32
CA ASP A 153 -11.84 31.02 32.83
C ASP A 153 -11.98 29.52 32.57
N ALA A 154 -12.58 28.78 33.50
CA ALA A 154 -12.75 27.33 33.36
C ALA A 154 -13.56 26.93 32.11
N VAL A 155 -14.56 27.74 31.72
CA VAL A 155 -15.33 27.50 30.49
C VAL A 155 -14.51 27.83 29.26
N ALA A 156 -13.78 28.95 29.30
CA ALA A 156 -12.92 29.39 28.19
C ALA A 156 -11.75 28.44 27.95
N GLU A 157 -11.00 28.09 28.99
CA GLU A 157 -9.90 27.12 28.94
C GLU A 157 -10.39 25.77 28.42
N ARG A 158 -11.58 25.32 28.85
CA ARG A 158 -12.15 24.07 28.34
C ARG A 158 -12.52 24.15 26.87
N ALA A 159 -13.07 25.27 26.42
CA ALA A 159 -13.39 25.46 25.01
C ALA A 159 -12.13 25.53 24.14
N MET A 160 -11.06 26.16 24.65
CA MET A 160 -9.76 26.22 23.95
C MET A 160 -9.16 24.83 23.80
N LEU A 161 -9.07 24.07 24.90
CA LEU A 161 -8.63 22.68 24.87
C LEU A 161 -9.44 21.82 23.89
N LEU A 162 -10.76 22.03 23.81
CA LEU A 162 -11.59 21.29 22.87
C LEU A 162 -11.38 21.71 21.42
N ALA A 163 -11.08 22.98 21.15
CA ALA A 163 -10.76 23.43 19.81
C ALA A 163 -9.49 22.74 19.31
N ASP A 164 -8.44 22.72 20.14
CA ASP A 164 -7.20 21.99 19.89
C ASP A 164 -7.45 20.49 19.64
N LEU A 165 -8.16 19.81 20.56
CA LEU A 165 -8.43 18.37 20.42
C LEU A 165 -9.34 17.99 19.23
N GLU A 166 -10.21 18.90 18.78
CA GLU A 166 -11.12 18.64 17.65
C GLU A 166 -10.51 19.00 16.29
N LEU A 167 -9.41 19.76 16.26
CA LEU A 167 -8.74 20.20 15.04
C LEU A 167 -7.43 19.44 14.80
N PRO A 168 -7.02 19.34 13.54
CA PRO A 168 -5.66 18.91 13.20
C PRO A 168 -4.63 19.92 13.70
N TYR A 169 -3.44 19.43 14.08
CA TYR A 169 -2.37 20.28 14.60
C TYR A 169 -1.91 21.39 13.62
N ASP A 170 -2.18 21.24 12.33
CA ASP A 170 -1.83 22.19 11.27
C ASP A 170 -3.00 23.10 10.85
N ALA A 171 -4.09 23.17 11.63
CA ALA A 171 -5.24 24.04 11.34
C ALA A 171 -4.90 25.54 11.43
N GLY A 172 -3.91 25.88 12.26
CA GLY A 172 -3.43 27.25 12.48
C GLY A 172 -4.39 28.15 13.30
N PRO A 173 -3.90 29.31 13.76
CA PRO A 173 -4.60 30.13 14.76
C PRO A 173 -6.00 30.62 14.34
N VAL A 174 -6.21 30.89 13.05
CA VAL A 174 -7.51 31.39 12.55
C VAL A 174 -8.61 30.34 12.68
N LEU A 175 -8.35 29.10 12.28
CA LEU A 175 -9.34 28.02 12.39
C LEU A 175 -9.52 27.57 13.82
N GLU A 176 -8.45 27.54 14.60
CA GLU A 176 -8.51 27.23 16.03
C GLU A 176 -9.40 28.23 16.77
N PHE A 177 -9.21 29.53 16.53
CA PHE A 177 -10.05 30.57 17.11
C PHE A 177 -11.51 30.51 16.61
N ASP A 178 -11.72 30.22 15.33
CA ASP A 178 -13.07 30.02 14.78
C ASP A 178 -13.79 28.87 15.49
N ARG A 179 -13.09 27.75 15.72
CA ARG A 179 -13.65 26.59 16.41
C ARG A 179 -13.86 26.84 17.90
N PHE A 180 -12.90 27.48 18.55
CA PHE A 180 -12.98 27.90 19.95
C PHE A 180 -14.23 28.76 20.21
N THR A 181 -14.43 29.80 19.40
CA THR A 181 -15.59 30.69 19.53
C THR A 181 -16.91 29.98 19.18
N GLU A 182 -16.93 29.01 18.26
CA GLU A 182 -18.10 28.14 18.03
C GLU A 182 -18.44 27.29 19.26
N ILE A 183 -17.43 26.67 19.88
CA ILE A 183 -17.61 25.83 21.07
C ILE A 183 -18.13 26.68 22.24
N LEU A 184 -17.53 27.84 22.47
CA LEU A 184 -18.00 28.82 23.46
C LEU A 184 -19.46 29.21 23.24
N ALA A 185 -19.79 29.66 22.02
CA ALA A 185 -21.14 30.10 21.68
C ALA A 185 -22.19 28.97 21.80
N SER A 186 -21.76 27.71 21.66
CA SER A 186 -22.66 26.56 21.79
C SER A 186 -23.09 26.27 23.23
N GLY A 187 -22.34 26.72 24.24
CA GLY A 187 -22.58 26.40 25.65
C GLY A 187 -22.43 24.91 26.02
N ARG A 188 -21.91 24.08 25.11
CA ARG A 188 -21.80 22.61 25.26
C ARG A 188 -20.36 22.11 25.49
N ALA A 189 -19.49 22.96 26.02
CA ALA A 189 -18.09 22.61 26.26
C ALA A 189 -17.96 21.37 27.19
N GLU A 190 -18.73 21.30 28.28
CA GLU A 190 -18.66 20.15 29.20
C GLU A 190 -19.12 18.83 28.57
N GLU A 191 -20.24 18.85 27.83
CA GLU A 191 -20.77 17.68 27.13
C GLU A 191 -19.77 17.15 26.08
N ARG A 192 -19.16 18.06 25.32
CA ARG A 192 -18.17 17.72 24.28
C ARG A 192 -16.87 17.17 24.86
N ALA A 193 -16.42 17.67 26.01
CA ALA A 193 -15.18 17.24 26.64
C ALA A 193 -15.13 15.73 26.93
N GLY A 194 -16.25 15.15 27.37
CA GLY A 194 -16.34 13.70 27.59
C GLY A 194 -16.18 12.87 26.31
N THR A 195 -16.63 13.40 25.18
CA THR A 195 -16.55 12.74 23.87
C THR A 195 -15.17 12.89 23.25
N ALA A 196 -14.56 14.08 23.34
CA ALA A 196 -13.23 14.37 22.84
C ALA A 196 -12.16 13.55 23.60
N GLY A 197 -12.23 13.51 24.93
CA GLY A 197 -11.29 12.72 25.75
C GLY A 197 -11.29 11.23 25.41
N ALA A 198 -12.45 10.68 25.06
CA ALA A 198 -12.57 9.28 24.62
C ALA A 198 -11.91 9.01 23.26
N ARG A 199 -11.92 9.97 22.32
CA ARG A 199 -11.22 9.84 21.02
C ARG A 199 -9.70 9.89 21.19
N VAL A 200 -9.21 10.84 21.96
CA VAL A 200 -7.78 11.01 22.23
C VAL A 200 -7.21 9.77 22.93
N ALA A 201 -7.93 9.23 23.92
CA ALA A 201 -7.56 7.97 24.58
C ALA A 201 -7.55 6.76 23.63
N GLY A 202 -8.28 6.84 22.51
CA GLY A 202 -8.29 5.84 21.45
C GLY A 202 -7.21 6.02 20.38
N HIS A 203 -6.31 7.00 20.53
CA HIS A 203 -5.35 7.43 19.49
C HIS A 203 -6.01 7.87 18.17
N ASP A 204 -7.24 8.36 18.24
CA ASP A 204 -7.99 8.90 17.09
C ASP A 204 -7.75 10.42 17.01
N THR A 205 -6.49 10.81 16.77
CA THR A 205 -6.13 12.22 16.56
C THR A 205 -6.55 12.65 15.15
N PRO A 206 -7.08 13.87 14.97
CA PRO A 206 -7.48 14.36 13.66
C PRO A 206 -6.32 14.29 12.65
N ASP A 207 -6.62 13.81 11.44
CA ASP A 207 -5.66 13.83 10.32
C ASP A 207 -5.31 15.27 9.95
N ARG A 208 -4.07 15.51 9.49
CA ARG A 208 -3.60 16.80 8.97
C ARG A 208 -4.62 17.44 8.03
N LEU A 209 -4.90 18.72 8.24
CA LEU A 209 -5.83 19.50 7.42
C LEU A 209 -5.22 19.83 6.05
N HIS A 210 -3.95 20.18 6.03
CA HIS A 210 -3.21 20.58 4.85
C HIS A 210 -2.31 19.44 4.37
N PRO A 211 -2.49 18.98 3.12
CA PRO A 211 -1.62 17.95 2.57
C PRO A 211 -0.21 18.50 2.42
N SER A 212 0.77 17.75 2.91
CA SER A 212 2.18 18.06 2.71
C SER A 212 2.63 17.80 1.27
N VAL A 213 3.82 18.29 0.90
CA VAL A 213 4.48 17.95 -0.38
C VAL A 213 4.54 16.44 -0.54
N THR A 214 4.97 15.72 0.50
CA THR A 214 5.03 14.25 0.53
C THR A 214 3.66 13.61 0.33
N ASP A 215 2.59 14.17 0.90
CA ASP A 215 1.22 13.66 0.67
C ASP A 215 0.81 13.82 -0.79
N MET A 216 1.17 14.93 -1.42
CA MET A 216 0.88 15.17 -2.83
C MET A 216 1.73 14.30 -3.75
N GLU A 217 2.99 14.05 -3.42
CA GLU A 217 3.84 13.09 -4.12
C GLU A 217 3.29 11.67 -4.02
N ASN A 218 2.88 11.23 -2.83
CA ASN A 218 2.25 9.93 -2.61
C ASN A 218 0.92 9.80 -3.39
N ARG A 219 0.06 10.83 -3.35
CA ARG A 219 -1.17 10.88 -4.16
C ARG A 219 -0.86 10.87 -5.65
N GLY A 220 0.19 11.56 -6.08
CA GLY A 220 0.73 11.52 -7.44
C GLY A 220 1.13 10.11 -7.84
N ALA A 221 1.93 9.42 -7.02
CA ALA A 221 2.36 8.03 -7.25
C ALA A 221 1.18 7.06 -7.37
N VAL A 222 0.19 7.16 -6.47
CA VAL A 222 -1.03 6.34 -6.51
C VAL A 222 -1.85 6.66 -7.77
N THR A 223 -2.01 7.94 -8.10
CA THR A 223 -2.73 8.37 -9.32
C THR A 223 -2.04 7.83 -10.56
N GLY A 224 -0.71 7.97 -10.67
CA GLY A 224 0.08 7.38 -11.76
C GLY A 224 -0.11 5.87 -11.86
N THR A 225 -0.05 5.16 -10.73
CA THR A 225 -0.27 3.71 -10.65
C THR A 225 -1.64 3.32 -11.18
N LEU A 226 -2.70 4.04 -10.81
CA LEU A 226 -4.08 3.75 -11.22
C LEU A 226 -4.31 4.08 -12.70
N VAL A 227 -3.80 5.23 -13.17
CA VAL A 227 -3.96 5.71 -14.55
C VAL A 227 -3.31 4.76 -15.56
N THR A 228 -2.17 4.15 -15.25
CA THR A 228 -1.52 3.19 -16.15
C THR A 228 -1.83 1.74 -15.83
N GLY A 229 -1.88 1.38 -14.55
CA GLY A 229 -2.08 0.00 -14.08
C GLY A 229 -3.45 -0.56 -14.42
N LEU A 230 -4.54 0.19 -14.20
CA LEU A 230 -5.89 -0.31 -14.48
C LEU A 230 -6.12 -0.60 -15.98
N PRO A 231 -5.81 0.32 -16.93
CA PRO A 231 -5.94 0.02 -18.35
C PRO A 231 -5.07 -1.15 -18.81
N LEU A 232 -3.82 -1.24 -18.32
CA LEU A 232 -2.92 -2.36 -18.64
C LEU A 232 -3.45 -3.69 -18.11
N LEU A 233 -3.96 -3.72 -16.87
CA LEU A 233 -4.57 -4.91 -16.28
C LEU A 233 -5.78 -5.37 -17.10
N VAL A 234 -6.68 -4.45 -17.47
CA VAL A 234 -7.85 -4.77 -18.31
C VAL A 234 -7.42 -5.31 -19.68
N LEU A 235 -6.44 -4.68 -20.33
CA LEU A 235 -5.95 -5.09 -21.64
C LEU A 235 -5.31 -6.47 -21.61
N THR A 236 -4.42 -6.71 -20.65
CA THR A 236 -3.67 -7.97 -20.49
C THR A 236 -4.57 -9.13 -20.07
N THR A 237 -5.48 -8.92 -19.11
CA THR A 237 -6.47 -9.94 -18.72
C THR A 237 -7.43 -10.28 -19.86
N THR A 238 -7.89 -9.28 -20.63
CA THR A 238 -8.72 -9.50 -21.82
C THR A 238 -7.97 -10.31 -22.88
N ALA A 239 -6.69 -10.01 -23.11
CA ALA A 239 -5.83 -10.76 -24.03
C ALA A 239 -5.63 -12.22 -23.58
N LEU A 240 -5.40 -12.44 -22.27
CA LEU A 240 -5.26 -13.76 -21.68
C LEU A 240 -6.53 -14.60 -21.84
N VAL A 241 -7.71 -14.03 -21.53
CA VAL A 241 -9.01 -14.70 -21.67
C VAL A 241 -9.29 -15.01 -23.14
N ARG A 242 -8.96 -14.10 -24.07
CA ARG A 242 -9.11 -14.35 -25.52
C ARG A 242 -8.22 -15.49 -26.00
N ARG A 243 -6.96 -15.55 -25.56
CA ARG A 243 -6.05 -16.66 -25.90
C ARG A 243 -6.56 -18.01 -25.42
N ARG A 244 -7.09 -18.08 -24.19
CA ARG A 244 -7.64 -19.34 -23.63
C ARG A 244 -8.93 -19.80 -24.30
N ARG A 245 -9.79 -18.88 -24.75
CA ARG A 245 -11.07 -19.23 -25.40
C ARG A 245 -10.93 -19.73 -26.85
N GLY A 246 -9.70 -19.86 -27.38
CA GLY A 246 -9.45 -20.56 -28.64
C GLY A 246 -10.31 -20.07 -29.80
N THR A 247 -10.62 -18.78 -29.87
CA THR A 247 -11.52 -18.28 -30.92
C THR A 247 -10.82 -18.28 -32.27
N GLU A 248 -10.96 -19.38 -33.02
CA GLU A 248 -10.52 -19.57 -34.42
C GLU A 248 -11.28 -18.71 -35.45
N ARG A 249 -11.86 -17.57 -35.06
CA ARG A 249 -12.51 -16.67 -36.02
C ARG A 249 -11.80 -15.32 -36.03
N PRO A 250 -11.29 -14.87 -37.20
CA PRO A 250 -10.68 -13.55 -37.36
C PRO A 250 -11.78 -12.49 -37.20
N ALA A 251 -12.09 -12.17 -35.95
CA ALA A 251 -12.98 -11.07 -35.62
C ALA A 251 -12.23 -9.76 -35.96
N SER A 252 -12.71 -9.12 -37.03
CA SER A 252 -12.28 -7.85 -37.63
C SER A 252 -11.50 -6.89 -36.73
N ARG A 253 -10.41 -6.29 -37.25
CA ARG A 253 -9.64 -5.16 -36.68
C ARG A 253 -10.47 -4.13 -35.89
N ARG A 254 -11.73 -3.89 -36.29
CA ARG A 254 -12.69 -3.01 -35.61
C ARG A 254 -12.92 -3.33 -34.12
N ARG A 255 -12.94 -4.62 -33.71
CA ARG A 255 -13.13 -4.99 -32.30
C ARG A 255 -11.87 -4.83 -31.45
N ALA A 256 -10.69 -4.86 -32.06
CA ALA A 256 -9.44 -4.54 -31.36
C ALA A 256 -9.34 -3.04 -31.12
N VAL A 257 -9.66 -2.23 -32.13
CA VAL A 257 -9.70 -0.76 -32.05
C VAL A 257 -10.68 -0.29 -30.97
N LEU A 258 -11.88 -0.89 -30.89
CA LEU A 258 -12.86 -0.56 -29.84
C LEU A 258 -12.39 -0.91 -28.41
N VAL A 259 -11.62 -1.98 -28.24
CA VAL A 259 -11.05 -2.33 -26.93
C VAL A 259 -9.97 -1.33 -26.53
N VAL A 260 -9.09 -0.94 -27.46
CA VAL A 260 -8.03 0.05 -27.21
C VAL A 260 -8.63 1.43 -26.89
N LEU A 261 -9.65 1.86 -27.65
CA LEU A 261 -10.40 3.10 -27.37
C LEU A 261 -11.12 3.03 -26.02
N GLY A 262 -11.70 1.87 -25.67
CA GLY A 262 -12.33 1.66 -24.37
C GLY A 262 -11.35 1.74 -23.20
N THR A 263 -10.14 1.19 -23.35
CA THR A 263 -9.09 1.27 -22.31
C THR A 263 -8.53 2.68 -22.16
N ALA A 264 -8.37 3.43 -23.27
CA ALA A 264 -7.98 4.83 -23.21
C ALA A 264 -9.05 5.70 -22.53
N GLY A 265 -10.33 5.47 -22.85
CA GLY A 265 -11.45 6.14 -22.18
C GLY A 265 -11.55 5.83 -20.68
N ALA A 266 -11.28 4.57 -20.29
CA ALA A 266 -11.23 4.19 -18.88
C ALA A 266 -10.05 4.86 -18.15
N GLY A 267 -8.87 4.93 -18.77
CA GLY A 267 -7.71 5.66 -18.20
C GLY A 267 -8.02 7.15 -17.99
N GLY A 268 -8.65 7.80 -18.97
CA GLY A 268 -9.10 9.20 -18.83
C GLY A 268 -10.15 9.39 -17.74
N ALA A 269 -11.12 8.47 -17.60
CA ALA A 269 -12.12 8.52 -16.54
C ALA A 269 -11.53 8.28 -15.15
N VAL A 270 -10.54 7.39 -15.04
CA VAL A 270 -9.78 7.17 -13.79
C VAL A 270 -8.96 8.40 -13.45
N ALA A 271 -8.26 9.01 -14.40
CA ALA A 271 -7.52 10.25 -14.17
C ALA A 271 -8.43 11.39 -13.71
N ALA A 272 -9.59 11.55 -14.35
CA ALA A 272 -10.59 12.55 -13.94
C ALA A 272 -11.18 12.25 -12.55
N GLY A 273 -11.47 10.98 -12.26
CA GLY A 273 -11.94 10.53 -10.94
C GLY A 273 -10.91 10.75 -9.85
N CYS A 274 -9.64 10.43 -10.10
CA CYS A 274 -8.54 10.70 -9.19
C CYS A 274 -8.34 12.20 -8.97
N TRP A 275 -8.41 13.02 -10.03
CA TRP A 275 -8.33 14.47 -9.87
C TRP A 275 -9.50 15.03 -9.03
N LEU A 276 -10.72 14.54 -9.24
CA LEU A 276 -11.89 14.93 -8.44
C LEU A 276 -11.84 14.47 -6.98
N LEU A 277 -11.22 13.32 -6.70
CA LEU A 277 -11.18 12.73 -5.36
C LEU A 277 -9.92 13.09 -4.56
N LEU A 278 -8.79 13.28 -5.24
CA LEU A 278 -7.46 13.45 -4.62
C LEU A 278 -6.84 14.81 -4.93
N GLY A 279 -7.35 15.54 -5.93
CA GLY A 279 -6.75 16.77 -6.43
C GLY A 279 -7.27 18.05 -5.80
N THR A 280 -8.34 17.97 -5.02
CA THR A 280 -8.83 19.10 -4.26
C THR A 280 -7.99 19.25 -3.00
N VAL A 281 -7.03 20.15 -3.05
CA VAL A 281 -6.42 20.71 -1.84
C VAL A 281 -7.40 21.74 -1.29
N PRO A 282 -7.90 21.62 -0.06
CA PRO A 282 -8.68 22.69 0.53
C PRO A 282 -7.81 23.95 0.56
N PRO A 283 -8.30 25.10 0.04
CA PRO A 283 -7.54 26.33 0.12
C PRO A 283 -7.20 26.63 1.58
N ARG A 284 -6.03 27.21 1.83
CA ARG A 284 -5.71 27.72 3.16
C ARG A 284 -6.85 28.65 3.62
N PRO A 285 -7.24 28.58 4.90
CA PRO A 285 -8.28 29.44 5.46
C PRO A 285 -7.86 30.91 5.48
N VAL A 286 -6.56 31.20 5.36
CA VAL A 286 -5.98 32.53 5.40
C VAL A 286 -5.54 32.99 4.01
N ALA A 287 -5.73 34.28 3.73
CA ALA A 287 -5.25 34.90 2.49
C ALA A 287 -3.71 34.93 2.47
N GLN A 288 -3.13 34.94 1.27
CA GLN A 288 -1.69 35.13 1.09
C GLN A 288 -1.26 36.52 1.57
N PRO A 289 -0.07 36.67 2.18
CA PRO A 289 0.44 37.97 2.58
C PRO A 289 0.62 38.90 1.39
N THR A 290 0.32 40.17 1.60
CA THR A 290 0.58 41.24 0.64
C THR A 290 2.03 41.72 0.74
N GLY A 291 2.54 42.33 -0.34
CA GLY A 291 3.89 42.91 -0.34
C GLY A 291 4.18 43.88 0.83
N PRO A 292 3.25 44.79 1.19
CA PRO A 292 3.41 45.63 2.37
C PRO A 292 3.47 44.86 3.70
N GLU A 293 2.71 43.77 3.85
CA GLU A 293 2.77 42.94 5.06
C GLU A 293 4.12 42.22 5.16
N MET A 294 4.64 41.70 4.04
CA MET A 294 5.99 41.12 3.97
C MET A 294 7.10 42.16 4.24
N ALA A 295 6.84 43.45 4.02
CA ALA A 295 7.83 44.51 4.25
C ALA A 295 7.73 45.14 5.64
N ALA A 296 6.65 44.90 6.39
CA ALA A 296 6.33 45.65 7.61
C ALA A 296 7.42 45.52 8.69
N ARG A 297 7.92 44.30 8.92
CA ARG A 297 9.01 44.07 9.89
C ARG A 297 10.29 44.78 9.45
N VAL A 298 10.72 44.58 8.20
CA VAL A 298 11.93 45.23 7.65
C VAL A 298 11.82 46.75 7.80
N GLU A 299 10.67 47.34 7.48
CA GLU A 299 10.44 48.78 7.61
C GLU A 299 10.58 49.26 9.06
N ARG A 300 10.00 48.53 10.03
CA ARG A 300 10.15 48.86 11.46
C ARG A 300 11.61 48.76 11.92
N VAL A 301 12.30 47.68 11.56
CA VAL A 301 13.71 47.46 11.95
C VAL A 301 14.60 48.55 11.35
N VAL A 302 14.39 48.91 10.07
CA VAL A 302 15.10 50.01 9.41
C VAL A 302 14.86 51.33 10.16
N GLU A 303 13.61 51.65 10.48
CA GLU A 303 13.25 52.87 11.21
C GLU A 303 13.93 52.93 12.59
N GLY A 304 14.05 51.79 13.26
CA GLY A 304 14.80 51.65 14.52
C GLY A 304 16.30 51.83 14.35
N LEU A 305 16.90 51.18 13.35
CA LEU A 305 18.34 51.24 13.05
C LEU A 305 18.80 52.61 12.56
N GLU A 306 17.92 53.39 11.94
CA GLU A 306 18.20 54.78 11.57
C GLU A 306 18.35 55.70 12.80
N ARG A 307 17.72 55.34 13.92
CA ARG A 307 17.77 56.09 15.18
C ARG A 307 18.86 55.61 16.13
N SER A 308 19.12 54.31 16.17
CA SER A 308 20.08 53.69 17.08
C SER A 308 20.84 52.57 16.35
N PRO A 309 22.16 52.43 16.50
CA PRO A 309 22.92 51.36 15.86
C PRO A 309 22.62 49.97 16.45
N LEU A 310 21.89 49.91 17.56
CA LEU A 310 21.32 48.69 18.13
C LEU A 310 19.79 48.84 18.17
N TYR A 311 19.10 47.99 17.42
CA TYR A 311 17.66 47.79 17.48
C TYR A 311 17.37 46.48 18.23
N VAL A 312 16.41 46.52 19.15
CA VAL A 312 15.88 45.35 19.84
C VAL A 312 14.39 45.33 19.56
N ASP A 313 13.85 44.20 19.10
CA ASP A 313 12.43 44.13 18.77
C ASP A 313 11.57 44.36 20.01
N PRO A 314 10.56 45.25 19.94
CA PRO A 314 9.64 45.49 21.04
C PRO A 314 8.89 44.24 21.53
N GLU A 315 8.59 43.28 20.66
CA GLU A 315 7.87 42.05 21.05
C GLU A 315 8.74 41.07 21.85
N THR A 316 10.06 41.25 21.83
CA THR A 316 11.03 40.43 22.58
C THR A 316 12.01 41.33 23.34
N ALA A 317 11.51 42.44 23.88
CA ALA A 317 12.35 43.43 24.56
C ALA A 317 13.14 42.78 25.72
N GLU A 318 12.55 41.82 26.42
CA GLU A 318 13.16 41.16 27.58
C GLU A 318 14.42 40.35 27.23
N ALA A 319 14.61 39.98 25.95
CA ALA A 319 15.76 39.19 25.50
C ALA A 319 17.12 39.88 25.73
N LEU A 320 17.12 41.22 25.87
CA LEU A 320 18.30 41.99 26.25
C LEU A 320 17.95 42.97 27.37
N ALA A 321 18.58 42.81 28.53
CA ALA A 321 18.36 43.71 29.65
C ALA A 321 18.80 45.15 29.30
N PRO A 322 18.15 46.19 29.84
CA PRO A 322 18.49 47.58 29.53
C PRO A 322 19.98 47.95 29.74
N GLY A 323 20.62 47.35 30.76
CA GLY A 323 22.04 47.52 31.03
C GLY A 323 22.95 46.91 29.95
N ASP A 324 22.57 45.74 29.42
CA ASP A 324 23.27 45.11 28.30
C ASP A 324 23.13 45.93 27.03
N ARG A 325 21.91 46.44 26.74
CA ARG A 325 21.67 47.33 25.59
C ARG A 325 22.56 48.58 25.65
N ALA A 326 22.68 49.21 26.82
CA ALA A 326 23.54 50.38 27.00
C ALA A 326 25.02 50.04 26.77
N ARG A 327 25.50 48.93 27.35
CA ARG A 327 26.88 48.45 27.16
C ARG A 327 27.19 48.14 25.69
N LEU A 328 26.29 47.43 25.01
CA LEU A 328 26.44 47.07 23.60
C LEU A 328 26.45 48.32 22.72
N ARG A 329 25.58 49.30 22.95
CA ARG A 329 25.58 50.59 22.23
C ARG A 329 26.90 51.35 22.40
N GLU A 330 27.41 51.44 23.62
CA GLU A 330 28.71 52.08 23.89
C GLU A 330 29.84 51.37 23.14
N ARG A 331 29.81 50.03 23.15
CA ARG A 331 30.79 49.21 22.45
C ARG A 331 30.75 49.38 20.94
N ILE A 332 29.55 49.36 20.35
CA ILE A 332 29.33 49.60 18.91
C ILE A 332 29.84 50.99 18.52
N ALA A 333 29.55 52.01 19.33
CA ALA A 333 30.02 53.37 19.09
C ALA A 333 31.56 53.51 19.15
N GLY A 334 32.23 52.62 19.90
CA GLY A 334 33.69 52.55 19.99
C GLY A 334 34.38 51.79 18.86
N MET A 335 33.64 51.18 17.93
CA MET A 335 34.20 50.45 16.81
C MET A 335 34.73 51.39 15.72
N ASP A 336 35.78 50.95 15.05
CA ASP A 336 36.42 51.64 13.92
C ASP A 336 35.73 51.39 12.58
N VAL A 337 34.74 50.51 12.54
CA VAL A 337 33.87 50.24 11.39
C VAL A 337 32.40 50.43 11.80
N PRO A 338 31.54 50.92 10.89
CA PRO A 338 30.11 51.01 11.19
C PRO A 338 29.51 49.63 11.39
N VAL A 339 28.83 49.42 12.52
CA VAL A 339 28.09 48.19 12.83
C VAL A 339 26.66 48.53 13.17
N LEU A 340 25.72 47.81 12.56
CA LEU A 340 24.28 47.89 12.84
C LEU A 340 23.82 46.54 13.34
N VAL A 341 23.19 46.50 14.51
CA VAL A 341 22.74 45.27 15.18
C VAL A 341 21.22 45.28 15.28
N ALA A 342 20.56 44.27 14.72
CA ALA A 342 19.14 44.01 14.88
C ALA A 342 18.96 42.73 15.70
N ALA A 343 18.51 42.86 16.95
CA ALA A 343 18.09 41.75 17.79
C ALA A 343 16.57 41.54 17.62
N VAL A 344 16.20 40.54 16.84
CA VAL A 344 14.80 40.26 16.45
C VAL A 344 14.53 38.76 16.48
N PRO A 345 13.31 38.30 16.72
CA PRO A 345 13.00 36.88 16.60
C PRO A 345 13.09 36.47 15.12
N MET A 346 13.81 35.40 14.82
CA MET A 346 13.92 34.83 13.48
C MET A 346 13.02 33.60 13.38
N GLN A 347 12.13 33.58 12.39
CA GLN A 347 11.12 32.55 12.22
C GLN A 347 10.98 32.17 10.75
N ASP A 348 10.74 30.89 10.45
CA ASP A 348 10.41 30.44 9.08
C ASP A 348 9.16 31.16 8.50
N ALA A 349 8.26 31.67 9.34
CA ALA A 349 7.10 32.45 8.93
C ALA A 349 7.38 33.93 8.63
N ASP A 350 8.60 34.41 8.87
CA ASP A 350 8.99 35.80 8.62
C ASP A 350 9.36 36.06 7.16
N GLU A 351 9.58 37.31 6.77
CA GLU A 351 9.88 37.65 5.37
C GLU A 351 11.19 37.05 4.85
N SER A 352 12.12 36.76 5.75
CA SER A 352 13.40 36.10 5.47
C SER A 352 13.32 34.57 5.56
N ALA A 353 12.17 34.01 5.93
CA ALA A 353 12.01 32.58 6.24
C ALA A 353 13.06 32.06 7.24
N GLY A 354 13.37 32.88 8.25
CA GLY A 354 14.31 32.54 9.32
C GLY A 354 15.79 32.73 8.97
N ASP A 355 16.12 33.21 7.77
CA ASP A 355 17.51 33.45 7.35
C ASP A 355 17.97 34.88 7.70
N GLY A 356 18.87 35.01 8.68
CA GLY A 356 19.38 36.30 9.12
C GLY A 356 20.21 37.04 8.05
N GLU A 357 20.84 36.34 7.11
CA GLU A 357 21.55 36.96 6.00
C GLU A 357 20.59 37.59 5.00
N VAL A 358 19.45 36.94 4.73
CA VAL A 358 18.37 37.50 3.88
C VAL A 358 17.81 38.77 4.50
N LEU A 359 17.56 38.77 5.83
CA LEU A 359 17.16 39.98 6.55
C LEU A 359 18.24 41.07 6.45
N ALA A 360 19.51 40.74 6.71
CA ALA A 360 20.62 41.70 6.64
C ALA A 360 20.74 42.35 5.25
N HIS A 361 20.57 41.59 4.17
CA HIS A 361 20.54 42.10 2.79
C HIS A 361 19.35 43.03 2.55
N SER A 362 18.18 42.68 3.08
CA SER A 362 16.98 43.52 2.99
C SER A 362 17.16 44.85 3.73
N LEU A 363 17.75 44.81 4.95
CA LEU A 363 18.08 46.00 5.73
C LEU A 363 19.10 46.88 5.00
N HIS A 364 20.18 46.31 4.47
CA HIS A 364 21.17 47.06 3.69
C HIS A 364 20.55 47.72 2.45
N GLY A 365 19.71 47.00 1.71
CA GLY A 365 19.03 47.52 0.53
C GLY A 365 18.12 48.72 0.81
N ARG A 366 17.58 48.83 2.04
CA ARG A 366 16.71 49.94 2.46
C ARG A 366 17.49 51.08 3.11
N ILE A 367 18.48 50.78 3.95
CA ILE A 367 19.31 51.78 4.65
C ILE A 367 20.32 52.43 3.69
N GLY A 368 20.89 51.67 2.76
CA GLY A 368 21.83 52.14 1.75
C GLY A 368 23.16 52.66 2.30
N ARG A 369 23.58 52.21 3.49
CA ARG A 369 24.85 52.58 4.12
C ARG A 369 25.79 51.38 4.17
N ASP A 370 27.08 51.65 3.98
CA ASP A 370 28.14 50.66 4.17
C ASP A 370 28.34 50.40 5.67
N ALA A 371 28.08 49.17 6.10
CA ALA A 371 28.18 48.73 7.49
C ALA A 371 28.29 47.20 7.57
N VAL A 372 28.71 46.71 8.73
CA VAL A 372 28.50 45.31 9.11
C VAL A 372 27.11 45.21 9.74
N HIS A 373 26.20 44.51 9.07
CA HIS A 373 24.87 44.20 9.58
C HIS A 373 24.95 42.90 10.38
N VAL A 374 24.51 42.96 11.62
CA VAL A 374 24.45 41.83 12.56
C VAL A 374 22.98 41.57 12.86
N VAL A 375 22.50 40.38 12.54
CA VAL A 375 21.14 39.92 12.88
C VAL A 375 21.29 38.91 13.99
N ALA A 376 20.66 39.18 15.13
CA ALA A 376 20.68 38.34 16.30
C ALA A 376 19.28 37.80 16.57
N ASP A 377 19.11 36.49 16.46
CA ASP A 377 17.86 35.83 16.79
C ASP A 377 17.63 35.86 18.31
N THR A 378 16.56 36.50 18.75
CA THR A 378 16.22 36.58 20.18
C THR A 378 15.69 35.27 20.75
N ALA A 379 15.22 34.34 19.90
CA ALA A 379 14.71 33.04 20.34
C ALA A 379 15.86 32.03 20.51
N SER A 380 16.63 31.78 19.45
CA SER A 380 17.73 30.81 19.49
C SER A 380 19.08 31.37 19.99
N GLY A 381 19.22 32.69 20.04
CA GLY A 381 20.49 33.41 20.29
C GLY A 381 21.56 33.20 19.22
N THR A 382 21.19 32.65 18.07
CA THR A 382 22.06 32.61 16.89
C THR A 382 22.29 34.00 16.34
N VAL A 383 23.46 34.20 15.70
CA VAL A 383 23.84 35.48 15.13
C VAL A 383 24.38 35.27 13.72
N ASP A 384 23.83 36.02 12.76
CA ASP A 384 24.30 36.10 11.39
C ASP A 384 24.92 37.47 11.11
N ILE A 385 25.91 37.51 10.20
CA ILE A 385 26.59 38.75 9.81
C ILE A 385 26.67 38.90 8.30
N ALA A 386 26.41 40.11 7.81
CA ALA A 386 26.65 40.49 6.42
C ALA A 386 27.43 41.81 6.37
N SER A 387 28.55 41.80 5.67
CA SER A 387 29.42 42.98 5.51
C SER A 387 29.18 43.64 4.15
N PHE A 388 28.81 44.92 4.17
CA PHE A 388 28.58 45.71 2.96
C PHE A 388 29.51 46.92 2.91
N GLY A 389 30.44 46.92 1.95
CA GLY A 389 31.34 48.07 1.70
C GLY A 389 32.38 48.35 2.80
N VAL A 390 32.51 47.48 3.81
CA VAL A 390 33.47 47.67 4.92
C VAL A 390 34.81 47.00 4.62
N ASP A 391 35.91 47.69 4.90
CA ASP A 391 37.30 47.24 4.66
C ASP A 391 37.78 46.22 5.72
N ARG A 392 37.07 45.10 5.83
CA ARG A 392 37.39 43.96 6.69
C ARG A 392 37.38 42.68 5.87
N ALA A 393 38.50 41.95 5.85
CA ALA A 393 38.61 40.71 5.09
C ALA A 393 37.94 39.55 5.82
N GLY A 394 37.06 38.81 5.12
CA GLY A 394 36.55 37.51 5.59
C GLY A 394 35.50 37.58 6.71
N LEU A 395 34.75 38.68 6.80
CA LEU A 395 33.56 38.75 7.66
C LEU A 395 32.39 38.03 6.97
N GLU A 396 32.22 36.75 7.29
CA GLU A 396 31.09 35.91 6.83
C GLU A 396 30.55 35.12 8.03
N SER A 397 29.23 34.85 8.06
CA SER A 397 28.56 34.12 9.15
C SER A 397 29.20 32.74 9.42
N TYR A 398 29.68 32.08 8.37
CA TYR A 398 30.35 30.78 8.46
C TYR A 398 31.62 30.80 9.34
N TYR A 399 32.30 31.95 9.43
CA TYR A 399 33.53 32.10 10.21
C TYR A 399 33.29 32.62 11.63
N LEU A 400 32.04 32.80 12.04
CA LEU A 400 31.71 33.21 13.40
C LEU A 400 32.12 32.15 14.43
N PRO A 401 32.43 32.59 15.67
CA PRO A 401 32.66 31.69 16.80
C PRO A 401 31.53 30.65 16.93
N ALA A 402 31.88 29.44 17.39
CA ALA A 402 30.90 28.35 17.48
C ALA A 402 29.68 28.69 18.38
N VAL A 403 29.87 29.56 19.37
CA VAL A 403 28.82 30.08 20.26
C VAL A 403 27.75 30.86 19.47
N ALA A 404 28.18 31.72 18.53
CA ALA A 404 27.29 32.52 17.70
C ALA A 404 26.52 31.71 16.64
N ARG A 405 26.99 30.50 16.29
CA ARG A 405 26.33 29.59 15.35
C ARG A 405 25.34 28.62 16.01
N GLY A 406 25.02 28.82 17.28
CA GLY A 406 24.08 27.94 18.01
C GLY A 406 24.60 26.51 18.23
N LEU A 407 25.88 26.23 17.97
CA LEU A 407 26.46 24.88 18.10
C LEU A 407 26.81 24.49 19.55
N GLY A 408 26.31 25.25 20.54
CA GLY A 408 26.75 25.21 21.94
C GLY A 408 25.70 24.80 22.98
N SER A 409 24.41 25.08 22.80
CA SER A 409 23.37 24.68 23.77
C SER A 409 21.97 24.90 23.19
N TYR A 410 21.22 23.83 22.96
CA TYR A 410 19.76 23.90 22.96
C TYR A 410 19.34 23.82 24.43
N GLY A 411 19.17 24.96 25.10
CA GLY A 411 18.82 25.00 26.53
C GLY A 411 18.58 26.41 27.06
N GLU A 412 17.64 26.51 28.00
CA GLU A 412 16.89 27.68 28.50
C GLU A 412 17.65 28.92 29.03
N ASP A 413 18.98 29.04 28.83
CA ASP A 413 19.76 30.22 29.21
C ASP A 413 20.67 30.65 28.06
N THR A 414 20.07 31.15 26.98
CA THR A 414 20.84 31.74 25.89
C THR A 414 21.34 33.13 26.28
N ASP A 415 22.61 33.25 26.66
CA ASP A 415 23.27 34.54 26.93
C ASP A 415 23.51 35.31 25.62
N LEU A 416 22.43 35.93 25.11
CA LEU A 416 22.46 36.71 23.87
C LEU A 416 23.41 37.91 23.99
N ALA A 417 23.44 38.56 25.15
CA ALA A 417 24.32 39.70 25.40
C ALA A 417 25.80 39.29 25.31
N GLY A 418 26.17 38.17 25.94
CA GLY A 418 27.52 37.58 25.85
C GLY A 418 27.88 37.16 24.43
N THR A 419 26.92 36.56 23.70
CA THR A 419 27.11 36.15 22.30
C THR A 419 27.37 37.35 21.40
N LEU A 420 26.57 38.41 21.50
CA LEU A 420 26.80 39.67 20.80
C LEU A 420 28.14 40.31 21.17
N ASP A 421 28.51 40.30 22.45
CA ASP A 421 29.82 40.78 22.91
C ASP A 421 30.97 39.96 22.28
N GLU A 422 30.79 38.67 22.04
CA GLU A 422 31.78 37.84 21.34
C GLU A 422 31.86 38.18 19.85
N VAL A 423 30.72 38.35 19.18
CA VAL A 423 30.66 38.72 17.75
C VAL A 423 31.27 40.10 17.52
N LEU A 424 30.94 41.10 18.34
CA LEU A 424 31.53 42.44 18.25
C LEU A 424 33.05 42.40 18.50
N ARG A 425 33.53 41.49 19.37
CA ARG A 425 34.97 41.27 19.58
C ARG A 425 35.61 40.73 18.31
N TYR A 426 35.00 39.71 17.73
CA TYR A 426 35.46 39.09 16.50
C TYR A 426 35.59 40.13 15.39
N ILE A 427 34.53 40.91 15.12
CA ILE A 427 34.53 41.98 14.11
C ILE A 427 35.67 42.98 14.34
N GLY A 428 35.86 43.45 15.59
CA GLY A 428 36.94 44.38 15.92
C GLY A 428 38.34 43.81 15.67
N THR A 429 38.54 42.51 15.90
CA THR A 429 39.83 41.82 15.73
C THR A 429 40.12 41.35 14.29
N THR A 430 39.12 41.27 13.43
CA THR A 430 39.26 40.80 12.04
C THR A 430 40.16 41.72 11.23
N PRO A 431 41.26 41.26 10.59
CA PRO A 431 42.16 42.16 9.87
C PRO A 431 41.47 43.05 8.83
N GLN A 432 41.96 44.29 8.70
CA GLN A 432 41.57 45.15 7.59
C GLN A 432 41.94 44.49 6.26
N GLY A 433 41.07 44.62 5.28
CA GLY A 433 41.33 44.11 3.95
C GLY A 433 40.17 44.35 3.01
N ARG A 434 40.50 44.38 1.72
CA ARG A 434 39.59 44.82 0.67
C ARG A 434 38.24 44.12 0.79
N PRO A 435 37.12 44.88 0.78
CA PRO A 435 35.79 44.28 0.85
C PRO A 435 35.62 43.29 -0.30
N GLY A 436 35.32 42.03 0.03
CA GLY A 436 34.76 41.11 -0.94
C GLY A 436 33.33 41.54 -1.27
N PRO A 437 32.81 41.25 -2.48
CA PRO A 437 31.37 41.35 -2.69
C PRO A 437 30.68 40.37 -1.72
N PRO A 438 29.67 40.79 -0.95
CA PRO A 438 28.90 39.86 -0.14
C PRO A 438 28.31 38.79 -1.06
N LEU A 439 28.34 37.54 -0.60
CA LEU A 439 27.65 36.45 -1.28
C LEU A 439 26.15 36.74 -1.18
N PRO A 440 25.43 36.82 -2.31
CA PRO A 440 23.98 36.97 -2.26
C PRO A 440 23.40 35.71 -1.60
N PRO A 441 22.52 35.86 -0.60
CA PRO A 441 21.90 34.74 0.07
C PRO A 441 20.94 34.05 -0.89
N GLU A 442 20.64 32.78 -0.61
CA GLU A 442 19.57 32.09 -1.32
C GLU A 442 18.24 32.70 -0.87
N LEU A 443 17.56 33.37 -1.79
CA LEU A 443 16.28 33.99 -1.46
C LEU A 443 15.23 32.91 -1.20
N PRO A 444 14.44 33.02 -0.12
CA PRO A 444 13.34 32.10 0.10
C PRO A 444 12.33 32.22 -1.05
N PRO A 445 11.60 31.13 -1.35
CA PRO A 445 10.49 31.19 -2.29
C PRO A 445 9.48 32.27 -1.88
N ALA A 446 8.79 32.82 -2.88
CA ALA A 446 7.70 33.74 -2.60
C ALA A 446 6.61 33.00 -1.80
N PRO A 447 5.88 33.67 -0.88
CA PRO A 447 4.84 33.02 -0.08
C PRO A 447 3.81 32.24 -0.93
N ALA A 448 3.46 32.79 -2.11
CA ALA A 448 2.55 32.13 -3.05
C ALA A 448 3.11 30.83 -3.66
N ASP A 449 4.43 30.67 -3.71
CA ASP A 449 5.12 29.51 -4.25
C ASP A 449 5.41 28.46 -3.16
N GLU A 450 5.53 28.85 -1.89
CA GLU A 450 5.70 27.91 -0.75
C GLU A 450 4.51 26.97 -0.59
N ASP A 451 3.32 27.53 -0.78
CA ASP A 451 2.06 26.78 -0.72
C ASP A 451 1.71 26.09 -2.03
N ALA A 452 2.51 26.29 -3.08
CA ALA A 452 2.30 25.66 -4.36
C ALA A 452 2.66 24.18 -4.26
N LEU A 453 1.68 23.40 -3.82
CA LEU A 453 1.81 21.95 -3.81
C LEU A 453 2.03 21.43 -5.23
N PRO A 454 2.92 20.44 -5.41
CA PRO A 454 3.16 19.85 -6.71
C PRO A 454 1.84 19.31 -7.27
N SER A 455 1.63 19.53 -8.56
CA SER A 455 0.43 18.99 -9.21
C SER A 455 0.39 17.47 -9.05
N LEU A 456 -0.80 16.87 -9.00
CA LEU A 456 -0.98 15.42 -9.00
C LEU A 456 -0.29 14.69 -10.17
N PHE A 457 0.06 15.41 -11.24
CA PHE A 457 0.71 14.88 -12.44
C PHE A 457 2.21 15.20 -12.53
N ALA A 458 2.79 15.77 -11.46
CA ALA A 458 4.21 16.07 -11.34
C ALA A 458 4.92 15.06 -10.42
N GLY A 459 6.26 15.14 -10.37
CA GLY A 459 7.10 14.33 -9.48
C GLY A 459 6.82 12.82 -9.57
N ASP A 460 6.50 12.24 -8.41
CA ASP A 460 6.28 10.80 -8.22
C ASP A 460 5.08 10.22 -8.98
N PHE A 461 4.24 11.06 -9.58
CA PHE A 461 3.30 10.62 -10.60
C PHE A 461 3.97 9.76 -11.68
N TRP A 462 5.15 10.17 -12.16
CA TRP A 462 5.86 9.45 -13.20
C TRP A 462 6.43 8.13 -12.72
N ALA A 463 6.92 8.07 -11.48
CA ALA A 463 7.35 6.83 -10.86
C ALA A 463 6.17 5.85 -10.75
N GLY A 464 5.02 6.36 -10.30
CA GLY A 464 3.73 5.67 -10.28
C GLY A 464 3.31 5.12 -11.65
N ALA A 465 3.30 5.99 -12.64
CA ALA A 465 2.82 5.70 -13.98
C ALA A 465 3.73 4.72 -14.74
N MET A 466 5.06 4.88 -14.63
CA MET A 466 6.03 4.13 -15.43
C MET A 466 6.45 2.80 -14.80
N PHE A 467 6.52 2.71 -13.47
CA PHE A 467 7.07 1.53 -12.81
C PHE A 467 6.00 0.74 -12.03
N THR A 468 5.36 1.38 -11.04
CA THR A 468 4.45 0.66 -10.13
C THR A 468 3.16 0.25 -10.84
N GLY A 469 2.59 1.08 -11.71
CA GLY A 469 1.39 0.77 -12.49
C GLY A 469 1.54 -0.49 -13.34
N PRO A 470 2.54 -0.57 -14.25
CA PRO A 470 2.81 -1.78 -15.03
C PRO A 470 3.14 -3.01 -14.16
N ALA A 471 3.92 -2.85 -13.09
CA ALA A 471 4.24 -3.95 -12.18
C ALA A 471 2.97 -4.49 -11.49
N ALA A 472 2.09 -3.61 -10.99
CA ALA A 472 0.81 -3.97 -10.39
C ALA A 472 -0.11 -4.66 -11.40
N ALA A 473 -0.13 -4.19 -12.66
CA ALA A 473 -0.90 -4.82 -13.73
C ALA A 473 -0.41 -6.24 -14.04
N LEU A 474 0.92 -6.46 -14.08
CA LEU A 474 1.51 -7.79 -14.30
C LEU A 474 1.23 -8.74 -13.13
N LEU A 475 1.34 -8.26 -11.89
CA LEU A 475 0.98 -9.03 -10.69
C LEU A 475 -0.51 -9.42 -10.70
N GLY A 476 -1.39 -8.46 -10.96
CA GLY A 476 -2.83 -8.70 -11.08
C GLY A 476 -3.17 -9.68 -12.20
N MET A 477 -2.53 -9.56 -13.36
CA MET A 477 -2.67 -10.52 -14.46
C MET A 477 -2.20 -11.92 -14.04
N GLY A 478 -1.09 -12.03 -13.32
CA GLY A 478 -0.57 -13.29 -12.77
C GLY A 478 -1.55 -13.97 -11.82
N LEU A 479 -2.17 -13.20 -10.91
CA LEU A 479 -3.21 -13.69 -10.00
C LEU A 479 -4.43 -14.21 -10.76
N VAL A 480 -4.92 -13.47 -11.76
CA VAL A 480 -6.04 -13.91 -12.62
C VAL A 480 -5.67 -15.18 -13.39
N ALA A 481 -4.47 -15.24 -13.97
CA ALA A 481 -3.98 -16.42 -14.68
C ALA A 481 -3.89 -17.66 -13.78
N GLY A 482 -3.40 -17.46 -12.54
CA GLY A 482 -3.32 -18.49 -11.50
C GLY A 482 -4.68 -18.99 -11.07
N ALA A 483 -5.63 -18.09 -10.79
CA ALA A 483 -7.00 -18.45 -10.42
C ALA A 483 -7.70 -19.25 -11.53
N LEU A 484 -7.57 -18.82 -12.78
CA LEU A 484 -8.11 -19.56 -13.93
C LEU A 484 -7.45 -20.94 -14.08
N ALA A 485 -6.13 -21.05 -13.91
CA ALA A 485 -5.43 -22.35 -13.97
C ALA A 485 -5.83 -23.29 -12.83
N SER A 486 -6.05 -22.78 -11.63
CA SER A 486 -6.57 -23.54 -10.50
C SER A 486 -8.00 -24.02 -10.74
N PHE A 487 -8.85 -23.17 -11.33
CA PHE A 487 -10.22 -23.55 -11.69
C PHE A 487 -10.23 -24.63 -12.78
N ASP A 488 -9.40 -24.52 -13.82
CA ASP A 488 -9.24 -25.56 -14.85
C ASP A 488 -8.81 -26.89 -14.20
N ARG A 489 -7.84 -26.85 -13.26
CA ARG A 489 -7.40 -28.05 -12.51
C ARG A 489 -8.53 -28.66 -11.65
N LEU A 490 -9.36 -27.84 -11.01
CA LEU A 490 -10.47 -28.31 -10.19
C LEU A 490 -11.62 -28.87 -11.03
N GLN A 491 -11.94 -28.26 -12.17
CA GLN A 491 -12.90 -28.80 -13.13
C GLN A 491 -12.43 -30.14 -13.71
N HIS A 492 -11.13 -30.28 -14.02
CA HIS A 492 -10.57 -31.56 -14.43
C HIS A 492 -10.52 -32.62 -13.31
N ARG A 493 -10.56 -32.22 -12.03
CA ARG A 493 -10.64 -33.14 -10.88
C ARG A 493 -12.08 -33.53 -10.50
N THR A 494 -13.07 -32.70 -10.81
CA THR A 494 -14.49 -32.92 -10.49
C THR A 494 -15.27 -33.56 -11.62
N ALA A 495 -14.70 -33.64 -12.83
CA ALA A 495 -15.07 -34.68 -13.77
C ALA A 495 -14.76 -36.03 -13.12
N THR A 496 -15.81 -36.74 -12.68
CA THR A 496 -15.77 -38.14 -12.25
C THR A 496 -14.82 -38.91 -13.18
N PRO A 497 -13.92 -39.76 -12.64
CA PRO A 497 -12.98 -40.53 -13.46
C PRO A 497 -13.76 -41.48 -14.36
N GLY A 498 -14.16 -40.99 -15.53
CA GLY A 498 -14.56 -41.81 -16.66
C GLY A 498 -13.38 -42.70 -17.03
N PRO A 499 -13.65 -43.92 -17.52
CA PRO A 499 -12.60 -44.90 -17.83
C PRO A 499 -11.58 -44.26 -18.77
N LEU A 500 -10.31 -44.33 -18.38
CA LEU A 500 -9.14 -43.80 -19.09
C LEU A 500 -9.38 -43.79 -20.61
N PRO A 501 -9.49 -42.61 -21.26
CA PRO A 501 -9.56 -42.54 -22.70
C PRO A 501 -8.21 -43.05 -23.22
N TYR A 502 -8.23 -44.23 -23.82
CA TYR A 502 -7.10 -44.98 -24.37
C TYR A 502 -6.16 -45.65 -23.34
N ALA A 503 -6.61 -46.74 -22.71
CA ALA A 503 -5.62 -47.76 -22.34
C ALA A 503 -5.00 -48.28 -23.65
N ARG A 504 -3.68 -48.08 -23.82
CA ARG A 504 -2.96 -48.54 -25.01
C ARG A 504 -3.22 -50.04 -25.17
N ASN A 505 -3.63 -50.44 -26.37
CA ASN A 505 -3.78 -51.83 -26.80
C ASN A 505 -2.44 -52.60 -26.88
N ARG A 506 -1.31 -51.91 -26.68
CA ARG A 506 0.06 -52.45 -26.72
C ARG A 506 0.89 -51.87 -25.55
N PRO A 507 0.59 -52.24 -24.29
CA PRO A 507 1.36 -51.75 -23.16
C PRO A 507 2.75 -52.39 -23.10
N SER A 508 3.74 -51.65 -22.60
CA SER A 508 5.02 -52.26 -22.19
C SER A 508 4.85 -53.02 -20.87
N THR A 509 5.75 -53.97 -20.58
CA THR A 509 5.81 -54.67 -19.28
C THR A 509 5.85 -53.70 -18.10
N GLY A 510 6.66 -52.64 -18.19
CA GLY A 510 6.70 -51.59 -17.18
C GLY A 510 5.38 -50.84 -16.98
N LEU A 511 4.58 -50.65 -18.05
CA LEU A 511 3.24 -50.07 -17.93
C LEU A 511 2.26 -51.04 -17.27
N LEU A 512 2.29 -52.33 -17.62
CA LEU A 512 1.49 -53.36 -16.97
C LEU A 512 1.82 -53.45 -15.48
N ARG A 513 3.11 -53.46 -15.12
CA ARG A 513 3.59 -53.48 -13.73
C ARG A 513 3.12 -52.26 -12.94
N ARG A 514 3.24 -51.05 -13.49
CA ARG A 514 2.71 -49.83 -12.86
C ARG A 514 1.20 -49.89 -12.69
N THR A 515 0.48 -50.41 -13.68
CA THR A 515 -0.98 -50.52 -13.64
C THR A 515 -1.41 -51.52 -12.58
N ALA A 516 -0.80 -52.70 -12.54
CA ALA A 516 -1.10 -53.74 -11.56
C ALA A 516 -0.79 -53.29 -10.12
N ARG A 517 0.37 -52.66 -9.88
CA ARG A 517 0.71 -52.09 -8.55
C ARG A 517 -0.27 -51.02 -8.11
N ARG A 518 -0.66 -50.12 -9.04
CA ARG A 518 -1.64 -49.08 -8.74
C ARG A 518 -2.99 -49.69 -8.35
N GLU A 519 -3.49 -50.67 -9.10
CA GLU A 519 -4.78 -51.29 -8.79
C GLU A 519 -4.72 -52.10 -7.49
N ALA A 520 -3.62 -52.80 -7.22
CA ALA A 520 -3.42 -53.53 -5.96
C ALA A 520 -3.36 -52.58 -4.74
N ALA A 521 -2.69 -51.44 -4.87
CA ALA A 521 -2.64 -50.40 -3.83
C ALA A 521 -4.03 -49.80 -3.57
N LEU A 522 -4.80 -49.48 -4.62
CA LEU A 522 -6.17 -48.99 -4.48
C LEU A 522 -7.09 -50.02 -3.80
N LEU A 523 -6.89 -51.32 -4.06
CA LEU A 523 -7.62 -52.38 -3.35
C LEU A 523 -7.19 -52.45 -1.88
N SER A 524 -5.89 -52.32 -1.57
CA SER A 524 -5.39 -52.28 -0.18
C SER A 524 -6.04 -51.13 0.60
N GLU A 525 -6.02 -49.91 0.04
CA GLU A 525 -6.62 -48.74 0.68
C GLU A 525 -8.11 -48.94 1.01
N LEU A 526 -8.87 -49.59 0.12
CA LEU A 526 -10.27 -49.92 0.35
C LEU A 526 -10.46 -51.00 1.42
N LEU A 527 -9.56 -51.97 1.51
CA LEU A 527 -9.57 -52.98 2.57
C LEU A 527 -9.18 -52.38 3.93
N ASP A 528 -8.18 -51.50 3.97
CA ASP A 528 -7.70 -50.81 5.17
C ASP A 528 -8.76 -49.84 5.72
N GLY A 529 -9.36 -49.02 4.84
CA GLY A 529 -10.45 -48.13 5.23
C GLY A 529 -11.67 -48.87 5.80
N ARG A 530 -11.90 -50.11 5.35
CA ARG A 530 -12.97 -50.98 5.87
C ARG A 530 -12.61 -51.63 7.21
N ALA A 531 -11.32 -51.89 7.46
CA ALA A 531 -10.84 -52.42 8.74
C ALA A 531 -10.91 -51.37 9.86
N VAL A 532 -10.56 -50.10 9.58
CA VAL A 532 -10.62 -49.00 10.56
C VAL A 532 -12.05 -48.68 11.01
N GLY A 533 -13.05 -49.00 10.19
CA GLY A 533 -14.47 -48.70 10.46
C GLY A 533 -15.23 -49.75 11.29
N ARG A 534 -14.63 -50.89 11.67
CA ARG A 534 -15.33 -51.96 12.42
C ARG A 534 -14.66 -52.28 13.76
N GLY A 535 -15.49 -52.43 14.80
CA GLY A 535 -15.08 -53.04 16.06
C GLY A 535 -14.80 -54.54 15.89
N ALA A 536 -13.92 -55.08 16.72
CA ALA A 536 -13.32 -56.43 16.63
C ALA A 536 -14.28 -57.65 16.71
N GLY A 537 -15.60 -57.47 16.55
CA GLY A 537 -16.61 -58.53 16.68
C GLY A 537 -17.31 -58.96 15.37
N ASP A 538 -17.14 -58.23 14.26
CA ASP A 538 -17.91 -58.43 13.01
C ASP A 538 -17.09 -59.05 11.86
N GLU A 539 -15.95 -59.67 12.15
CA GLU A 539 -15.02 -60.16 11.11
C GLU A 539 -15.51 -61.43 10.39
N GLU A 540 -16.36 -62.24 11.03
CA GLU A 540 -16.68 -63.60 10.56
C GLU A 540 -17.81 -63.67 9.52
N GLY A 541 -18.43 -62.54 9.15
CA GLY A 541 -19.61 -62.50 8.27
C GLY A 541 -19.44 -61.81 6.91
N ASP A 542 -18.28 -61.21 6.59
CA ASP A 542 -18.12 -60.37 5.39
C ASP A 542 -17.51 -61.14 4.21
N ALA A 543 -18.33 -61.98 3.57
CA ALA A 543 -17.93 -62.76 2.40
C ALA A 543 -17.35 -61.90 1.25
N ALA A 544 -17.74 -60.61 1.13
CA ALA A 544 -17.20 -59.70 0.14
C ALA A 544 -15.77 -59.27 0.49
N ALA A 545 -15.53 -58.89 1.75
CA ALA A 545 -14.18 -58.56 2.22
C ALA A 545 -13.23 -59.77 2.19
N VAL A 546 -13.71 -60.97 2.54
CA VAL A 546 -12.93 -62.21 2.43
C VAL A 546 -12.52 -62.47 0.98
N ARG A 547 -13.46 -62.37 0.04
CA ARG A 547 -13.20 -62.54 -1.39
C ARG A 547 -12.28 -61.45 -1.95
N ALA A 548 -12.43 -60.20 -1.53
CA ALA A 548 -11.56 -59.10 -1.93
C ALA A 548 -10.13 -59.25 -1.40
N ARG A 549 -9.96 -59.67 -0.13
CA ARG A 549 -8.66 -60.02 0.45
C ARG A 549 -8.00 -61.19 -0.30
N HIS A 550 -8.79 -62.18 -0.69
CA HIS A 550 -8.30 -63.30 -1.48
C HIS A 550 -7.74 -62.85 -2.82
N PHE A 551 -8.46 -62.00 -3.57
CA PHE A 551 -7.95 -61.43 -4.82
C PHE A 551 -6.76 -60.49 -4.61
N HIS A 552 -6.76 -59.70 -3.53
CA HIS A 552 -5.62 -58.85 -3.18
C HIS A 552 -4.36 -59.68 -2.96
N ARG A 553 -4.44 -60.74 -2.15
CA ARG A 553 -3.32 -61.64 -1.87
C ARG A 553 -2.73 -62.24 -3.15
N LEU A 554 -3.56 -62.79 -4.03
CA LEU A 554 -3.09 -63.36 -5.30
C LEU A 554 -2.47 -62.28 -6.21
N ALA A 555 -3.05 -61.08 -6.24
CA ALA A 555 -2.50 -59.97 -7.01
C ALA A 555 -1.14 -59.51 -6.46
N THR A 556 -0.95 -59.47 -5.13
CA THR A 556 0.33 -59.14 -4.50
C THR A 556 1.36 -60.23 -4.70
N GLU A 557 0.98 -61.51 -4.60
CA GLU A 557 1.89 -62.65 -4.86
C GLU A 557 2.43 -62.63 -6.29
N LEU A 558 1.62 -62.24 -7.28
CA LEU A 558 2.05 -62.05 -8.67
C LEU A 558 2.93 -60.80 -8.91
N LEU A 559 2.97 -59.87 -7.95
CA LEU A 559 3.76 -58.63 -8.03
C LEU A 559 5.08 -58.72 -7.27
N GLU A 560 5.23 -59.75 -6.43
CA GLU A 560 6.49 -60.06 -5.76
C GLU A 560 7.45 -60.71 -6.78
N PRO A 561 8.70 -60.22 -6.88
CA PRO A 561 9.67 -60.82 -7.77
C PRO A 561 9.95 -62.27 -7.32
N SER A 562 9.79 -63.23 -8.23
CA SER A 562 10.09 -64.63 -7.95
C SER A 562 11.52 -64.76 -7.42
N ARG A 563 11.67 -65.10 -6.14
CA ARG A 563 12.95 -65.49 -5.52
C ARG A 563 13.30 -66.91 -5.99
N GLY A 564 13.64 -67.04 -7.26
CA GLY A 564 14.29 -68.24 -7.80
C GLY A 564 15.80 -68.08 -7.70
N ASP A 565 16.42 -68.95 -6.91
CA ASP A 565 17.85 -69.02 -6.67
C ASP A 565 18.62 -69.43 -7.95
N GLY A 566 19.75 -68.77 -8.20
CA GLY A 566 20.83 -69.20 -9.10
C GLY A 566 20.51 -69.65 -10.54
N GLY A 567 20.54 -68.72 -11.51
CA GLY A 567 20.63 -69.07 -12.93
C GLY A 567 20.77 -67.84 -13.83
N ASP A 568 22.00 -67.60 -14.28
CA ASP A 568 22.39 -66.45 -15.10
C ASP A 568 21.60 -66.39 -16.43
N GLY A 569 20.98 -65.25 -16.74
CA GLY A 569 20.79 -64.81 -18.13
C GLY A 569 19.42 -64.95 -18.82
N GLY A 570 18.28 -65.09 -18.13
CA GLY A 570 16.97 -65.06 -18.81
C GLY A 570 15.85 -64.45 -17.97
N ASP A 571 15.39 -63.24 -18.38
CA ASP A 571 14.12 -62.50 -18.13
C ASP A 571 13.01 -63.17 -17.28
N GLY A 572 13.35 -63.74 -16.12
CA GLY A 572 12.50 -64.51 -15.23
C GLY A 572 11.92 -63.69 -14.08
N GLY A 573 11.22 -62.60 -14.38
CA GLY A 573 10.63 -61.73 -13.36
C GLY A 573 9.39 -60.97 -13.86
N ASP A 574 8.23 -61.56 -13.61
CA ASP A 574 6.87 -61.17 -13.99
C ASP A 574 6.56 -61.27 -15.49
N GLY A 575 6.00 -62.40 -15.92
CA GLY A 575 5.45 -62.50 -17.27
C GLY A 575 4.33 -61.45 -17.46
N PRO A 576 4.21 -60.83 -18.64
CA PRO A 576 3.18 -59.81 -18.89
C PRO A 576 1.74 -60.31 -18.67
N LEU A 577 1.52 -61.62 -18.76
CA LEU A 577 0.26 -62.27 -18.45
C LEU A 577 -0.04 -62.23 -16.95
N GLU A 578 0.94 -62.54 -16.11
CA GLU A 578 0.86 -62.46 -14.65
C GLU A 578 0.54 -61.03 -14.20
N LEU A 579 1.19 -60.02 -14.77
CA LEU A 579 0.89 -58.61 -14.49
C LEU A 579 -0.53 -58.21 -14.91
N LEU A 580 -1.04 -58.76 -16.02
CA LEU A 580 -2.42 -58.57 -16.44
C LEU A 580 -3.40 -59.24 -15.46
N CYS A 581 -3.11 -60.46 -15.02
CA CYS A 581 -3.88 -61.18 -14.00
C CYS A 581 -3.95 -60.39 -12.70
N ALA A 582 -2.82 -59.87 -12.20
CA ALA A 582 -2.76 -59.06 -10.99
C ALA A 582 -3.65 -57.81 -11.08
N ALA A 583 -3.58 -57.08 -12.20
CA ALA A 583 -4.43 -55.91 -12.42
C ALA A 583 -5.93 -56.25 -12.46
N VAL A 584 -6.29 -57.38 -13.10
CA VAL A 584 -7.68 -57.84 -13.20
C VAL A 584 -8.22 -58.30 -11.85
N LEU A 585 -7.44 -59.07 -11.08
CA LEU A 585 -7.81 -59.53 -9.73
C LEU A 585 -7.99 -58.35 -8.77
N ALA A 586 -7.08 -57.38 -8.79
CA ALA A 586 -7.20 -56.19 -7.94
C ALA A 586 -8.48 -55.40 -8.26
N ARG A 587 -8.82 -55.22 -9.53
CA ARG A 587 -10.09 -54.58 -9.93
C ARG A 587 -11.33 -55.37 -9.55
N ALA A 588 -11.27 -56.70 -9.67
CA ALA A 588 -12.35 -57.57 -9.24
C ALA A 588 -12.58 -57.46 -7.72
N GLY A 589 -11.51 -57.43 -6.93
CA GLY A 589 -11.60 -57.21 -5.48
C GLY A 589 -12.26 -55.87 -5.14
N ARG A 590 -11.90 -54.81 -5.86
CA ARG A 590 -12.53 -53.50 -5.68
C ARG A 590 -14.01 -53.51 -6.03
N ALA A 591 -14.37 -54.10 -7.17
CA ALA A 591 -15.76 -54.22 -7.59
C ALA A 591 -16.60 -54.99 -6.55
N VAL A 592 -16.05 -56.07 -5.98
CA VAL A 592 -16.72 -56.83 -4.90
C VAL A 592 -16.98 -55.96 -3.66
N LEU A 593 -16.08 -55.04 -3.31
CA LEU A 593 -16.27 -54.12 -2.19
C LEU A 593 -17.23 -52.96 -2.53
N GLU A 594 -17.17 -52.44 -3.75
CA GLU A 594 -18.02 -51.34 -4.24
C GLU A 594 -19.48 -51.78 -4.46
N GLU A 595 -19.71 -53.05 -4.82
CA GLU A 595 -21.04 -53.64 -5.03
C GLU A 595 -21.74 -54.09 -3.73
N ASP A 596 -21.05 -54.05 -2.58
CA ASP A 596 -21.70 -54.34 -1.29
C ASP A 596 -22.67 -53.21 -0.93
N PRO A 597 -23.99 -53.48 -0.86
CA PRO A 597 -25.00 -52.46 -0.56
C PRO A 597 -24.79 -51.75 0.78
N ARG A 598 -23.98 -52.30 1.70
CA ARG A 598 -23.62 -51.64 2.96
C ARG A 598 -22.64 -50.46 2.78
N VAL A 599 -21.89 -50.41 1.66
CA VAL A 599 -20.97 -49.31 1.31
C VAL A 599 -21.69 -48.17 0.60
N ALA A 600 -22.71 -48.49 -0.21
CA ALA A 600 -23.50 -47.49 -0.93
C ALA A 600 -24.25 -46.50 0.00
N VAL A 601 -24.50 -46.89 1.26
CA VAL A 601 -25.23 -46.06 2.24
C VAL A 601 -24.31 -45.05 2.96
N GLY A 602 -23.00 -45.29 3.03
CA GLY A 602 -22.04 -44.38 3.69
C GLY A 602 -21.60 -43.19 2.82
N ALA A 603 -21.67 -43.32 1.49
CA ALA A 603 -21.25 -42.26 0.56
C ALA A 603 -22.42 -41.40 0.02
N ALA A 604 -23.67 -41.80 0.25
CA ALA A 604 -24.87 -41.11 -0.22
C ALA A 604 -25.65 -40.44 0.92
N GLY A 605 -24.99 -39.54 1.65
CA GLY A 605 -25.70 -38.53 2.43
C GLY A 605 -26.43 -37.56 1.49
N LYS A 606 -27.77 -37.60 1.52
CA LYS A 606 -28.72 -36.69 0.83
C LYS A 606 -28.95 -36.93 -0.68
N ALA A 607 -29.67 -37.99 -1.02
CA ALA A 607 -30.73 -37.91 -2.04
C ALA A 607 -31.66 -39.12 -1.90
N GLY A 608 -32.90 -38.88 -1.46
CA GLY A 608 -33.94 -39.91 -1.41
C GLY A 608 -34.37 -40.31 -2.82
N ALA A 609 -33.96 -41.50 -3.27
CA ALA A 609 -34.52 -42.14 -4.44
C ALA A 609 -34.80 -43.61 -4.15
N LYS A 610 -36.08 -43.96 -4.22
CA LYS A 610 -36.65 -45.28 -3.96
C LYS A 610 -36.23 -46.24 -5.07
N ALA A 611 -35.41 -47.26 -4.77
CA ALA A 611 -35.00 -48.28 -5.74
C ALA A 611 -36.17 -49.25 -6.03
N PRO A 612 -36.50 -49.55 -7.30
CA PRO A 612 -37.55 -50.49 -7.65
C PRO A 612 -37.00 -51.94 -7.74
N GLY A 613 -37.77 -52.88 -7.18
CA GLY A 613 -37.94 -54.27 -7.65
C GLY A 613 -36.69 -55.14 -7.81
N SER A 614 -36.25 -55.77 -6.73
CA SER A 614 -35.26 -56.87 -6.77
C SER A 614 -35.89 -58.18 -7.28
N SER A 615 -35.60 -58.56 -8.53
CA SER A 615 -35.61 -59.99 -8.89
C SER A 615 -34.33 -60.62 -8.33
N ALA A 616 -34.48 -61.41 -7.28
CA ALA A 616 -33.40 -62.26 -6.75
C ALA A 616 -33.02 -63.32 -7.80
N GLY A 617 -31.93 -63.09 -8.53
CA GLY A 617 -31.40 -64.05 -9.49
C GLY A 617 -30.14 -63.52 -10.16
N ALA A 618 -28.98 -64.02 -9.72
CA ALA A 618 -27.62 -63.76 -10.23
C ALA A 618 -27.12 -62.29 -10.11
N ARG A 619 -26.36 -62.00 -9.05
CA ARG A 619 -25.55 -60.78 -8.97
C ARG A 619 -24.58 -60.76 -10.16
N PRO A 620 -24.50 -59.65 -10.93
CA PRO A 620 -23.58 -59.56 -12.04
C PRO A 620 -22.15 -59.59 -11.49
N GLN A 621 -21.45 -60.70 -11.71
CA GLN A 621 -20.04 -60.83 -11.35
C GLN A 621 -19.24 -59.86 -12.22
N TYR A 622 -18.26 -59.17 -11.64
CA TYR A 622 -17.30 -58.38 -12.40
C TYR A 622 -16.67 -59.26 -13.50
N GLU A 623 -16.89 -58.89 -14.76
CA GLU A 623 -16.23 -59.51 -15.91
C GLU A 623 -15.36 -58.45 -16.58
N PRO A 624 -14.04 -58.65 -16.78
CA PRO A 624 -13.23 -57.68 -17.50
C PRO A 624 -13.62 -57.64 -18.99
N CYS A 625 -13.45 -56.47 -19.61
CA CYS A 625 -13.66 -56.32 -21.05
C CYS A 625 -12.83 -57.34 -21.85
N ARG A 626 -13.49 -58.16 -22.67
CA ARG A 626 -12.83 -59.23 -23.44
C ARG A 626 -11.88 -58.73 -24.53
N LEU A 627 -12.04 -57.51 -25.02
CA LEU A 627 -11.11 -56.92 -26.00
C LEU A 627 -9.83 -56.42 -25.33
N ASN A 628 -9.98 -55.75 -24.19
CA ASN A 628 -8.86 -55.29 -23.40
C ASN A 628 -9.24 -55.35 -21.91
N PRO A 629 -8.76 -56.36 -21.17
CA PRO A 629 -9.07 -56.50 -19.74
C PRO A 629 -8.67 -55.27 -18.90
N LEU A 630 -7.80 -54.40 -19.43
CA LEU A 630 -7.43 -53.13 -18.81
C LEU A 630 -8.49 -52.03 -18.93
N HIS A 631 -9.59 -52.22 -19.67
CA HIS A 631 -10.68 -51.22 -19.78
C HIS A 631 -11.71 -51.26 -18.66
N GLY A 632 -11.59 -52.20 -17.71
CA GLY A 632 -12.55 -52.37 -16.61
C GLY A 632 -13.74 -53.26 -17.00
N PRO A 633 -14.89 -53.13 -16.31
CA PRO A 633 -15.98 -54.09 -16.38
C PRO A 633 -16.68 -54.12 -17.75
N ALA A 634 -17.09 -55.31 -18.15
CA ALA A 634 -17.83 -55.58 -19.36
C ALA A 634 -19.34 -55.41 -19.12
N LEU A 635 -19.92 -54.43 -19.81
CA LEU A 635 -21.31 -54.03 -19.61
C LEU A 635 -22.23 -54.53 -20.73
N GLN A 636 -21.69 -54.82 -21.92
CA GLN A 636 -22.48 -55.15 -23.11
C GLN A 636 -21.95 -56.40 -23.81
N SER A 637 -22.85 -57.18 -24.43
CA SER A 637 -22.48 -58.33 -25.26
C SER A 637 -22.45 -57.89 -26.72
N LEU A 638 -21.33 -58.15 -27.41
CA LEU A 638 -21.12 -57.78 -28.81
C LEU A 638 -20.41 -58.90 -29.58
N ARG A 639 -20.71 -59.06 -30.87
CA ARG A 639 -19.92 -59.93 -31.75
C ARG A 639 -18.62 -59.24 -32.12
N VAL A 640 -17.51 -59.70 -31.54
CA VAL A 640 -16.17 -59.16 -31.78
C VAL A 640 -15.38 -60.09 -32.70
N PRO A 641 -14.47 -59.56 -33.54
CA PRO A 641 -13.55 -60.38 -34.30
C PRO A 641 -12.57 -61.10 -33.37
N THR A 642 -12.29 -62.35 -33.71
CA THR A 642 -11.23 -63.18 -33.13
C THR A 642 -9.95 -63.04 -33.95
N PRO A 643 -8.79 -63.43 -33.41
CA PRO A 643 -7.55 -63.40 -34.17
C PRO A 643 -7.58 -64.24 -35.45
N SER A 644 -8.37 -65.33 -35.48
CA SER A 644 -8.61 -66.15 -36.68
C SER A 644 -9.56 -65.54 -37.71
N GLY A 645 -9.98 -64.29 -37.53
CA GLY A 645 -10.89 -63.57 -38.43
C GLY A 645 -12.37 -63.92 -38.26
N SER A 646 -12.72 -64.99 -37.53
CA SER A 646 -14.11 -65.32 -37.19
C SER A 646 -14.70 -64.33 -36.18
N ARG A 647 -16.02 -64.13 -36.13
CA ARG A 647 -16.66 -63.27 -35.11
C ARG A 647 -17.33 -64.11 -34.04
N ARG A 648 -17.10 -63.78 -32.76
CA ARG A 648 -17.72 -64.48 -31.61
C ARG A 648 -18.36 -63.48 -30.65
N SER A 649 -19.43 -63.91 -29.98
CA SER A 649 -20.07 -63.10 -28.94
C SER A 649 -19.13 -62.96 -27.75
N ALA A 650 -18.90 -61.74 -27.29
CA ALA A 650 -18.03 -61.41 -26.17
C ALA A 650 -18.59 -60.25 -25.36
N ARG A 651 -18.30 -60.26 -24.06
CA ARG A 651 -18.65 -59.17 -23.14
C ARG A 651 -17.58 -58.09 -23.21
N VAL A 652 -17.96 -56.85 -23.48
CA VAL A 652 -17.08 -55.69 -23.64
C VAL A 652 -17.53 -54.50 -22.80
N CYS A 653 -16.62 -53.59 -22.46
CA CYS A 653 -16.98 -52.35 -21.76
C CYS A 653 -17.79 -51.40 -22.67
N ALA A 654 -18.48 -50.43 -22.08
CA ALA A 654 -19.31 -49.46 -22.81
C ALA A 654 -18.52 -48.70 -23.90
N ALA A 655 -17.27 -48.32 -23.61
CA ALA A 655 -16.41 -47.62 -24.57
C ALA A 655 -16.06 -48.50 -25.79
N CYS A 656 -15.76 -49.79 -25.55
CA CYS A 656 -15.51 -50.75 -26.63
C CYS A 656 -16.77 -51.02 -27.45
N ALA A 657 -17.94 -51.07 -26.83
CA ALA A 657 -19.19 -51.29 -27.55
C ALA A 657 -19.61 -50.07 -28.41
N ALA A 658 -19.35 -48.86 -27.92
CA ALA A 658 -19.61 -47.63 -28.66
C ALA A 658 -18.58 -47.36 -29.78
N SER A 659 -17.45 -48.07 -29.79
CA SER A 659 -16.40 -47.85 -30.78
C SER A 659 -16.77 -48.44 -32.15
N PRO A 660 -16.81 -47.63 -33.22
CA PRO A 660 -17.09 -48.13 -34.57
C PRO A 660 -15.99 -49.09 -35.06
N ALA A 661 -14.78 -49.00 -34.50
CA ALA A 661 -13.70 -49.92 -34.82
C ALA A 661 -14.03 -51.37 -34.41
N THR A 662 -14.86 -51.58 -33.38
CA THR A 662 -15.28 -52.91 -32.90
C THR A 662 -16.16 -53.66 -33.89
N ALA A 663 -16.96 -52.94 -34.68
CA ALA A 663 -17.83 -53.52 -35.72
C ALA A 663 -17.10 -53.71 -37.08
N SER A 664 -15.93 -53.09 -37.25
CA SER A 664 -15.17 -53.05 -38.50
C SER A 664 -14.12 -54.18 -38.61
N ALA A 665 -13.53 -54.35 -39.80
CA ALA A 665 -12.36 -55.21 -40.00
C ALA A 665 -11.13 -54.81 -39.15
N ASN A 666 -11.13 -53.60 -38.58
CA ASN A 666 -10.07 -53.12 -37.68
C ASN A 666 -10.26 -53.55 -36.21
N GLY A 667 -11.30 -54.32 -35.88
CA GLY A 667 -11.53 -54.79 -34.50
C GLY A 667 -10.35 -55.55 -33.85
N PRO A 668 -9.49 -56.29 -34.59
CA PRO A 668 -8.26 -56.85 -34.02
C PRO A 668 -7.29 -55.81 -33.46
N ARG A 669 -7.34 -54.55 -33.95
CA ARG A 669 -6.55 -53.45 -33.39
C ARG A 669 -7.05 -52.98 -32.02
N LEU A 670 -8.20 -53.42 -31.54
CA LEU A 670 -8.68 -53.12 -30.19
C LEU A 670 -8.27 -54.20 -29.17
N LEU A 671 -7.70 -55.32 -29.63
CA LEU A 671 -7.23 -56.37 -28.76
C LEU A 671 -6.00 -55.91 -27.98
N LEU A 672 -5.98 -56.19 -26.68
CA LEU A 672 -4.77 -56.06 -25.88
C LEU A 672 -3.71 -57.04 -26.39
N HIS A 673 -2.51 -56.55 -26.68
CA HIS A 673 -1.34 -57.34 -27.03
C HIS A 673 -0.34 -57.29 -25.87
N LEU A 674 0.18 -58.45 -25.48
CA LEU A 674 1.17 -58.62 -24.44
C LEU A 674 2.56 -58.75 -25.06
N PRO A 675 3.59 -58.06 -24.52
CA PRO A 675 4.96 -58.17 -25.00
C PRO A 675 5.62 -59.46 -24.48
N LEU A 676 5.58 -60.55 -25.24
CA LEU A 676 6.14 -61.86 -24.89
C LEU A 676 7.44 -62.17 -25.62
N GLY A 677 8.29 -63.02 -25.01
CA GLY A 677 9.56 -63.46 -25.58
C GLY A 677 10.73 -62.46 -25.40
N PRO A 678 11.98 -62.88 -25.68
CA PRO A 678 13.20 -62.10 -25.38
C PRO A 678 13.32 -60.81 -26.19
N ARG A 679 12.51 -60.64 -27.24
CA ARG A 679 12.45 -59.43 -28.07
C ARG A 679 11.18 -58.60 -27.84
N GLY A 680 10.33 -58.97 -26.89
CA GLY A 680 9.08 -58.26 -26.56
C GLY A 680 8.04 -58.31 -27.68
N GLU A 681 7.91 -59.43 -28.38
CA GLU A 681 6.96 -59.63 -29.46
C GLU A 681 5.52 -59.46 -28.97
N LEU A 682 4.73 -58.66 -29.68
CA LEU A 682 3.37 -58.32 -29.26
C LEU A 682 2.38 -59.40 -29.69
N VAL A 683 2.00 -60.28 -28.76
CA VAL A 683 1.03 -61.34 -28.97
C VAL A 683 -0.33 -60.93 -28.42
N PRO A 684 -1.44 -61.05 -29.17
CA PRO A 684 -2.78 -60.81 -28.62
C PRO A 684 -3.00 -61.64 -27.35
N HIS A 685 -3.46 -61.01 -26.27
CA HIS A 685 -3.62 -61.67 -24.95
C HIS A 685 -4.53 -62.92 -24.99
N GLN A 686 -5.38 -63.05 -26.01
CA GLN A 686 -6.27 -64.19 -26.21
C GLN A 686 -5.60 -65.42 -26.83
N GLU A 687 -4.40 -65.25 -27.41
CA GLU A 687 -3.59 -66.34 -27.96
C GLU A 687 -2.57 -66.86 -26.95
N VAL A 688 -2.34 -66.13 -25.86
CA VAL A 688 -1.41 -66.50 -24.80
C VAL A 688 -2.06 -67.54 -23.90
N PRO A 689 -1.49 -68.77 -23.76
CA PRO A 689 -2.02 -69.81 -22.88
C PRO A 689 -2.30 -69.28 -21.47
N GLY A 690 -3.54 -69.44 -20.99
CA GLY A 690 -3.97 -68.88 -19.71
C GLY A 690 -5.46 -68.50 -19.65
N PRO A 691 -5.88 -67.75 -18.61
CA PRO A 691 -7.30 -67.54 -18.28
C PRO A 691 -8.03 -66.62 -19.28
N PHE A 692 -7.29 -65.96 -20.17
CA PHE A 692 -7.85 -65.08 -21.20
C PHE A 692 -7.96 -65.74 -22.59
N THR A 693 -7.53 -67.00 -22.74
CA THR A 693 -7.55 -67.73 -24.03
C THR A 693 -8.94 -67.95 -24.60
N TRP A 694 -9.04 -68.10 -25.92
CA TRP A 694 -10.18 -68.76 -26.56
C TRP A 694 -9.94 -70.29 -26.62
N PRO A 695 -10.98 -71.15 -26.46
CA PRO A 695 -12.40 -70.84 -26.51
C PRO A 695 -13.10 -70.63 -25.16
N GLY A 696 -12.36 -70.38 -24.06
CA GLY A 696 -12.91 -70.36 -22.70
C GLY A 696 -14.18 -69.52 -22.53
N SER A 697 -15.20 -70.11 -21.91
CA SER A 697 -16.43 -69.41 -21.50
C SER A 697 -16.08 -68.31 -20.50
N ALA A 698 -16.41 -67.04 -20.81
CA ALA A 698 -16.31 -65.84 -19.97
C ALA A 698 -15.07 -65.72 -19.05
N VAL A 699 -14.26 -64.66 -19.19
CA VAL A 699 -13.18 -64.40 -18.21
C VAL A 699 -13.82 -64.06 -16.87
N ARG A 700 -13.86 -65.01 -15.94
CA ARG A 700 -14.33 -64.78 -14.58
C ARG A 700 -13.13 -64.55 -13.66
N PRO A 701 -13.16 -63.56 -12.77
CA PRO A 701 -12.11 -63.34 -11.79
C PRO A 701 -11.79 -64.59 -10.96
N ASP A 702 -12.81 -65.38 -10.62
CA ASP A 702 -12.62 -66.65 -9.91
C ASP A 702 -11.81 -67.66 -10.74
N ALA A 703 -11.99 -67.70 -12.07
CA ALA A 703 -11.19 -68.55 -12.96
C ALA A 703 -9.75 -68.02 -13.13
N VAL A 704 -9.57 -66.70 -13.14
CA VAL A 704 -8.23 -66.08 -13.10
C VAL A 704 -7.54 -66.43 -11.78
N ALA A 705 -8.24 -66.33 -10.65
CA ALA A 705 -7.71 -66.66 -9.33
C ALA A 705 -7.33 -68.14 -9.22
N GLN A 706 -8.19 -69.04 -9.71
CA GLN A 706 -7.91 -70.48 -9.75
C GLN A 706 -6.68 -70.79 -10.61
N TRP A 707 -6.59 -70.22 -11.83
CA TRP A 707 -5.43 -70.41 -12.69
C TRP A 707 -4.13 -69.91 -12.04
N VAL A 708 -4.19 -68.77 -11.35
CA VAL A 708 -3.05 -68.23 -10.60
C VAL A 708 -2.66 -69.18 -9.45
N GLN A 709 -3.62 -69.71 -8.71
CA GLN A 709 -3.36 -70.66 -7.63
C GLN A 709 -2.74 -71.96 -8.10
N GLU A 710 -3.29 -72.57 -9.15
CA GLU A 710 -2.74 -73.79 -9.76
C GLU A 710 -1.29 -73.57 -10.20
N ARG A 711 -1.03 -72.43 -10.84
CA ARG A 711 0.31 -72.07 -11.30
C ARG A 711 1.29 -71.76 -10.17
N LEU A 712 0.83 -71.16 -9.07
CA LEU A 712 1.65 -70.93 -7.88
C LEU A 712 1.86 -72.22 -7.06
N GLY A 713 0.91 -73.16 -7.10
CA GLY A 713 0.95 -74.44 -6.39
C GLY A 713 1.80 -75.51 -7.06
N ASP A 714 1.86 -75.54 -8.40
CA ASP A 714 2.74 -76.44 -9.18
C ASP A 714 4.24 -76.09 -9.04
N ALA A 715 4.58 -74.96 -8.41
CA ALA A 715 5.95 -74.56 -8.09
C ALA A 715 6.44 -75.11 -6.72
N GLY A 716 5.99 -76.30 -6.32
CA GLY A 716 6.49 -77.02 -5.14
C GLY A 716 7.98 -77.42 -5.28
N PRO A 717 8.71 -77.63 -4.17
CA PRO A 717 10.15 -77.84 -4.20
C PRO A 717 10.52 -79.08 -5.03
N SER A 718 11.42 -78.88 -5.99
CA SER A 718 12.08 -79.96 -6.74
C SER A 718 12.67 -81.00 -5.77
N PRO A 719 12.53 -82.32 -6.02
CA PRO A 719 13.19 -83.32 -5.20
C PRO A 719 14.71 -83.15 -5.30
N ALA A 720 15.37 -83.06 -4.15
CA ALA A 720 16.82 -82.99 -4.05
C ALA A 720 17.46 -84.26 -4.64
N GLU A 721 18.38 -84.10 -5.59
CA GLU A 721 19.29 -85.17 -5.99
C GLU A 721 20.36 -85.40 -4.92
N PRO A 722 20.76 -86.67 -4.66
CA PRO A 722 21.71 -87.02 -3.62
C PRO A 722 23.15 -87.00 -4.17
N GLY A 723 24.03 -86.28 -3.47
CA GLY A 723 25.45 -86.65 -3.39
C GLY A 723 26.46 -85.57 -3.76
N ALA A 724 27.10 -84.99 -2.75
CA ALA A 724 28.54 -84.77 -2.67
C ALA A 724 28.92 -84.21 -1.28
N PRO A 725 30.13 -84.48 -0.77
CA PRO A 725 30.35 -84.81 0.63
C PRO A 725 30.74 -83.64 1.54
N ALA A 726 30.55 -83.89 2.83
CA ALA A 726 30.91 -83.06 3.96
C ALA A 726 32.39 -82.64 3.95
N VAL A 727 32.62 -81.35 4.18
CA VAL A 727 33.89 -80.82 4.66
C VAL A 727 33.65 -80.29 6.06
N ASP A 728 34.20 -81.04 7.02
CA ASP A 728 34.49 -80.64 8.38
C ASP A 728 35.24 -79.32 8.42
N LEU A 729 34.90 -78.43 9.35
CA LEU A 729 35.87 -77.51 9.96
C LEU A 729 35.33 -76.98 11.30
N HIS A 730 35.75 -77.64 12.37
CA HIS A 730 35.99 -77.00 13.65
C HIS A 730 37.07 -75.92 13.48
N LYS A 731 36.68 -74.64 13.57
CA LYS A 731 37.37 -73.57 14.31
C LYS A 731 36.57 -72.28 14.30
#